data_AF-A0A7X6YWC7-F1
#
_entry.id   AF-A0A7X6YWC7-F1
#
_cell.length_a   1.000
_cell.length_b   1.000
_cell.length_c   1.000
_cell.angle_alpha   90.00
_cell.angle_beta   90.00
_cell.angle_gamma   90.00
#
_symmetry.space_group_name_H-M   'P 1'
#
loop_
_entity.id
_entity.type
_entity.pdbx_description
1 polymer ?
#
loop_
_entity_poly.entity_id
_entity_poly.type
_entity_poly.pdbx_seq_one_letter_code
_entity_poly.pdbx_strand_id
1 'polypeptide(L)'
;MAKAKQKREKKEQEKLRRAGRHLEWLVSVQGQAPTPELVREIDQAWQEVLRRTLRTRQAFDEFCAQIDSIPAVPQSAEMDFLLSLKGCLAGDAEAAETLLAVEGLAGAYQAAQARLRSVLGPALDWRAIADRLALLARDPGRISRRQYQDLAGLFAGTPLAPAFQALGDGMAIFRRLNHKTSLHKPLSANFLADLCEADHRMEGAVASFLPALRRLVFLPFACQVVLHLRQCHQLPSLHQARDLFRAVEGAFMSGAGELMPPELRDLLLADDDDTLPTAGLDRMEPAFGAATFEGKLVLLRDLRRAFGSAGPFPGRIDHPLFSDMFGQEQEAMERLLLRFHAQVLKEIGRRLPLLSSRERRSLVVVLDPILSQDASDLLVPGADNEALVDLLLQAAGVGCMGPRLAVVASLVAVQAHRRRLGTVAATALRDGPGPGAEDLRWIMQEHGPLAIRSPAVLQMLFDRIRADEALVGSLAQAVWEQARTGFMVNSSLPDLPPILRRLGATVGSAELFSPATLQGLAELAGQVDTLAPLARFLALFPEGRVNAAGLRQWMAQVWSEADGCLEFVAGVRSLLVEAGEATFLDDLFAAAGPATGHGSTVLRLQCAGAVVDFLRDHADDFRRLPLDAVEALAAHIFPALERQPGFPSLLIKTCNALGAREDAGDRQCAALRDALDRQLRAIAGGGRKPARSSRRRS
;
A
#
# COMPACT_ATOMS: atom_id res chain seq x y z
N MET A 1 28.84 -1.80 -82.75
CA MET A 1 28.24 -2.04 -81.42
C MET A 1 26.79 -1.55 -81.28
N ALA A 2 26.31 -0.55 -82.04
CA ALA A 2 24.95 0.00 -81.93
C ALA A 2 23.79 -1.00 -82.20
N LYS A 3 23.92 -1.91 -83.19
CA LYS A 3 22.86 -2.87 -83.55
C LYS A 3 22.56 -3.92 -82.48
N ALA A 4 23.56 -4.33 -81.69
CA ALA A 4 23.37 -5.32 -80.61
C ALA A 4 22.69 -4.70 -79.39
N LYS A 5 22.98 -3.42 -79.09
CA LYS A 5 22.32 -2.63 -78.05
C LYS A 5 20.85 -2.40 -78.38
N GLN A 6 20.54 -1.96 -79.60
CA GLN A 6 19.16 -1.81 -80.10
C GLN A 6 18.35 -3.11 -80.05
N LYS A 7 18.96 -4.26 -80.38
CA LYS A 7 18.27 -5.57 -80.32
C LYS A 7 17.97 -6.00 -78.88
N ARG A 8 18.84 -5.66 -77.92
CA ARG A 8 18.62 -5.90 -76.48
C ARG A 8 17.53 -5.00 -75.93
N GLU A 9 17.57 -3.71 -76.25
CA GLU A 9 16.56 -2.71 -75.87
C GLU A 9 15.17 -3.11 -76.40
N LYS A 10 15.05 -3.51 -77.68
CA LYS A 10 13.77 -4.01 -78.22
C LYS A 10 13.25 -5.26 -77.51
N LYS A 11 14.13 -6.19 -77.13
CA LYS A 11 13.74 -7.41 -76.40
C LYS A 11 13.27 -7.11 -74.98
N GLU A 12 13.87 -6.11 -74.35
CA GLU A 12 13.50 -5.65 -73.00
C GLU A 12 12.17 -4.88 -73.02
N GLN A 13 11.98 -3.99 -74.00
CA GLN A 13 10.70 -3.34 -74.27
C GLN A 13 9.58 -4.37 -74.48
N GLU A 14 9.82 -5.40 -75.29
CA GLU A 14 8.79 -6.41 -75.51
C GLU A 14 8.51 -7.27 -74.27
N LYS A 15 9.52 -7.50 -73.42
CA LYS A 15 9.35 -8.16 -72.12
C LYS A 15 8.46 -7.34 -71.19
N LEU A 16 8.68 -6.02 -71.09
CA LEU A 16 7.86 -5.11 -70.28
C LEU A 16 6.39 -5.13 -70.75
N ARG A 17 6.19 -5.09 -72.08
CA ARG A 17 4.84 -5.15 -72.67
C ARG A 17 4.12 -6.46 -72.37
N ARG A 18 4.80 -7.60 -72.52
CA ARG A 18 4.23 -8.93 -72.20
C ARG A 18 3.95 -9.12 -70.71
N ALA A 19 4.74 -8.48 -69.85
CA ALA A 19 4.55 -8.48 -68.41
C ALA A 19 3.42 -7.52 -67.95
N GLY A 20 2.81 -6.76 -68.86
CA GLY A 20 1.75 -5.80 -68.52
C GLY A 20 2.26 -4.56 -67.78
N ARG A 21 3.57 -4.29 -67.81
CA ARG A 21 4.21 -3.14 -67.17
C ARG A 21 4.22 -1.94 -68.12
N HIS A 22 3.01 -1.46 -68.42
CA HIS A 22 2.80 -0.47 -69.48
C HIS A 22 3.43 0.89 -69.18
N LEU A 23 3.49 1.33 -67.92
CA LEU A 23 4.16 2.58 -67.52
C LEU A 23 5.69 2.50 -67.67
N GLU A 24 6.33 1.45 -67.16
CA GLU A 24 7.77 1.19 -67.38
C GLU A 24 8.11 1.09 -68.87
N TRP A 25 7.22 0.47 -69.65
CA TRP A 25 7.38 0.40 -71.10
C TRP A 25 7.30 1.78 -71.75
N LEU A 26 6.32 2.62 -71.37
CA LEU A 26 6.17 4.00 -71.86
C LEU A 26 7.41 4.86 -71.56
N VAL A 27 8.04 4.67 -70.40
CA VAL A 27 9.34 5.31 -70.07
C VAL A 27 10.44 4.82 -71.01
N SER A 28 10.51 3.51 -71.26
CA SER A 28 11.58 2.90 -72.07
C SER A 28 11.54 3.25 -73.57
N VAL A 29 10.40 3.72 -74.09
CA VAL A 29 10.24 4.10 -75.50
C VAL A 29 10.41 5.62 -75.74
N GLN A 30 10.70 6.39 -74.68
CA GLN A 30 10.98 7.82 -74.78
C GLN A 30 12.16 8.11 -75.71
N GLY A 31 12.04 9.13 -76.56
CA GLY A 31 13.11 9.59 -77.46
C GLY A 31 13.31 8.75 -78.73
N GLN A 32 12.48 7.73 -78.98
CA GLN A 32 12.48 7.03 -80.28
C GLN A 32 11.77 7.87 -81.35
N ALA A 33 12.28 7.81 -82.60
CA ALA A 33 11.66 8.51 -83.72
C ALA A 33 10.24 7.96 -83.96
N PRO A 34 9.22 8.82 -84.09
CA PRO A 34 7.84 8.37 -84.20
C PRO A 34 7.63 7.61 -85.52
N THR A 35 7.34 6.31 -85.40
CA THR A 35 6.80 5.50 -86.50
C THR A 35 5.30 5.30 -86.29
N PRO A 36 4.50 5.11 -87.36
CA PRO A 36 3.06 4.86 -87.22
C PRO A 36 2.72 3.67 -86.33
N GLU A 37 3.59 2.65 -86.32
CA GLU A 37 3.47 1.47 -85.47
C GLU A 37 3.71 1.81 -83.99
N LEU A 38 4.79 2.55 -83.70
CA LEU A 38 5.11 2.95 -82.33
C LEU A 38 4.03 3.86 -81.73
N VAL A 39 3.47 4.79 -82.51
CA VAL A 39 2.35 5.65 -82.07
C VAL A 39 1.14 4.80 -81.67
N ARG A 40 0.77 3.81 -82.49
CA ARG A 40 -0.32 2.88 -82.15
C ARG A 40 -0.04 2.07 -80.89
N GLU A 41 1.20 1.65 -80.67
CA GLU A 41 1.58 0.90 -79.47
C GLU A 41 1.55 1.77 -78.22
N ILE A 42 1.94 3.05 -78.33
CA ILE A 42 1.82 4.04 -77.24
C ILE A 42 0.35 4.26 -76.87
N ASP A 43 -0.53 4.43 -77.85
CA ASP A 43 -1.97 4.61 -77.61
C ASP A 43 -2.58 3.39 -76.90
N GLN A 44 -2.21 2.17 -77.34
CA GLN A 44 -2.66 0.94 -76.70
C GLN A 44 -2.16 0.80 -75.26
N ALA A 45 -0.91 1.17 -74.99
CA ALA A 45 -0.36 1.15 -73.65
C ALA A 45 -1.11 2.11 -72.72
N TRP A 46 -1.40 3.34 -73.17
CA TRP A 46 -2.17 4.30 -72.40
C TRP A 46 -3.60 3.85 -72.13
N GLN A 47 -4.28 3.25 -73.10
CA GLN A 47 -5.62 2.67 -72.91
C GLN A 47 -5.61 1.58 -71.82
N GLU A 48 -4.60 0.71 -71.79
CA GLU A 48 -4.51 -0.34 -70.78
C GLU A 48 -4.12 0.20 -69.39
N VAL A 49 -3.30 1.27 -69.33
CA VAL A 49 -3.06 2.02 -68.08
C VAL A 49 -4.38 2.58 -67.56
N LEU A 50 -5.08 3.40 -68.34
CA LEU A 50 -6.37 3.99 -67.96
C LEU A 50 -7.39 2.92 -67.55
N ARG A 51 -7.42 1.76 -68.20
CA ARG A 51 -8.35 0.68 -67.82
C ARG A 51 -8.02 0.04 -66.46
N ARG A 52 -6.74 -0.01 -66.07
CA ARG A 52 -6.26 -0.71 -64.86
C ARG A 52 -6.14 0.18 -63.64
N THR A 53 -5.78 1.45 -63.81
CA THR A 53 -5.39 2.33 -62.71
C THR A 53 -6.42 2.41 -61.58
N LEU A 54 -7.72 2.51 -61.88
CA LEU A 54 -8.78 2.56 -60.86
C LEU A 54 -9.29 1.20 -60.38
N ARG A 55 -8.76 0.07 -60.89
CA ARG A 55 -9.25 -1.28 -60.50
C ARG A 55 -8.71 -1.75 -59.16
N THR A 56 -7.47 -1.41 -58.83
CA THR A 56 -6.82 -1.83 -57.59
C THR A 56 -5.97 -0.70 -57.02
N ARG A 57 -5.81 -0.69 -55.68
CA ARG A 57 -4.95 0.28 -55.00
C ARG A 57 -3.50 0.22 -55.51
N GLN A 58 -2.97 -0.99 -55.70
CA GLN A 58 -1.62 -1.19 -56.20
C GLN A 58 -1.40 -0.57 -57.59
N ALA A 59 -2.36 -0.72 -58.51
CA ALA A 59 -2.25 -0.14 -59.85
C ALA A 59 -2.27 1.40 -59.81
N PHE A 60 -3.03 1.97 -58.88
CA PHE A 60 -3.06 3.42 -58.65
C PHE A 60 -1.75 3.94 -58.02
N ASP A 61 -1.18 3.21 -57.05
CA ASP A 61 0.10 3.55 -56.43
C ASP A 61 1.25 3.49 -57.47
N GLU A 62 1.26 2.46 -58.32
CA GLU A 62 2.20 2.33 -59.45
C GLU A 62 2.08 3.49 -60.44
N PHE A 63 0.85 3.90 -60.75
CA PHE A 63 0.60 5.10 -61.58
C PHE A 63 1.18 6.36 -60.93
N CYS A 64 0.89 6.60 -59.65
CA CYS A 64 1.35 7.80 -58.96
C CYS A 64 2.88 7.90 -58.93
N ALA A 65 3.57 6.78 -58.73
CA ALA A 65 5.02 6.71 -58.65
C ALA A 65 5.73 6.96 -60.00
N GLN A 66 5.13 6.55 -61.12
CA GLN A 66 5.81 6.54 -62.42
C GLN A 66 5.37 7.67 -63.35
N ILE A 67 4.19 8.25 -63.18
CA ILE A 67 3.63 9.21 -64.15
C ILE A 67 4.50 10.46 -64.36
N ASP A 68 5.20 10.94 -63.33
CA ASP A 68 6.05 12.14 -63.43
C ASP A 68 7.32 11.91 -64.27
N SER A 69 7.71 10.64 -64.45
CA SER A 69 8.84 10.26 -65.30
C SER A 69 8.48 10.22 -66.79
N ILE A 70 7.21 10.47 -67.14
CA ILE A 70 6.69 10.43 -68.51
C ILE A 70 6.34 11.86 -68.96
N PRO A 71 7.12 12.49 -69.85
CA PRO A 71 6.95 13.91 -70.19
C PRO A 71 5.74 14.21 -71.08
N ALA A 72 5.19 13.21 -71.78
CA ALA A 72 4.04 13.35 -72.65
C ALA A 72 2.93 12.39 -72.23
N VAL A 73 1.89 12.94 -71.61
CA VAL A 73 0.68 12.22 -71.21
C VAL A 73 -0.47 12.51 -72.18
N PRO A 74 -1.38 11.56 -72.41
CA PRO A 74 -2.54 11.78 -73.27
C PRO A 74 -3.46 12.85 -72.67
N GLN A 75 -4.00 13.71 -73.54
CA GLN A 75 -5.05 14.66 -73.17
C GLN A 75 -6.40 13.93 -73.24
N SER A 76 -6.85 13.39 -72.10
CA SER A 76 -8.16 12.74 -71.97
C SER A 76 -8.77 13.05 -70.60
N ALA A 77 -10.10 13.04 -70.52
CA ALA A 77 -10.82 13.29 -69.27
C ALA A 77 -10.39 12.30 -68.16
N GLU A 78 -10.16 11.03 -68.49
CA GLU A 78 -9.68 10.04 -67.52
C GLU A 78 -8.26 10.34 -67.02
N MET A 79 -7.37 10.81 -67.88
CA MET A 79 -6.01 11.21 -67.47
C MET A 79 -6.06 12.45 -66.57
N ASP A 80 -6.84 13.46 -66.95
CA ASP A 80 -7.04 14.68 -66.15
C ASP A 80 -7.64 14.34 -64.77
N PHE A 81 -8.58 13.39 -64.72
CA PHE A 81 -9.14 12.88 -63.47
C PHE A 81 -8.08 12.18 -62.60
N LEU A 82 -7.23 11.31 -63.17
CA LEU A 82 -6.18 10.62 -62.41
C LEU A 82 -5.10 11.56 -61.89
N LEU A 83 -4.68 12.53 -62.71
CA LEU A 83 -3.69 13.54 -62.31
C LEU A 83 -4.26 14.44 -61.21
N SER A 84 -5.52 14.86 -61.34
CA SER A 84 -6.21 15.62 -60.28
C SER A 84 -6.36 14.79 -59.00
N LEU A 85 -6.68 13.49 -59.12
CA LEU A 85 -6.79 12.59 -57.97
C LEU A 85 -5.44 12.40 -57.26
N LYS A 86 -4.35 12.30 -58.03
CA LYS A 86 -2.98 12.30 -57.50
C LYS A 86 -2.67 13.62 -56.79
N GLY A 87 -3.02 14.75 -57.39
CA GLY A 87 -2.85 16.09 -56.80
C GLY A 87 -3.59 16.22 -55.46
N CYS A 88 -4.83 15.77 -55.38
CA CYS A 88 -5.60 15.74 -54.13
C CYS A 88 -4.90 14.95 -53.02
N LEU A 89 -4.31 13.79 -53.35
CA LEU A 89 -3.58 12.96 -52.40
C LEU A 89 -2.25 13.60 -51.97
N ALA A 90 -1.67 14.46 -52.82
CA ALA A 90 -0.51 15.26 -52.50
C ALA A 90 -0.85 16.58 -51.75
N GLY A 91 -2.14 16.87 -51.52
CA GLY A 91 -2.60 18.04 -50.79
C GLY A 91 -2.80 19.30 -51.62
N ASP A 92 -2.90 19.18 -52.94
CA ASP A 92 -3.21 20.30 -53.83
C ASP A 92 -4.73 20.63 -53.79
N ALA A 93 -5.05 21.84 -53.35
CA ALA A 93 -6.43 22.31 -53.21
C ALA A 93 -7.12 22.58 -54.55
N GLU A 94 -6.39 23.07 -55.57
CA GLU A 94 -6.94 23.31 -56.91
C GLU A 94 -7.26 22.00 -57.64
N ALA A 95 -6.49 20.95 -57.34
CA ALA A 95 -6.73 19.62 -57.87
C ALA A 95 -8.08 19.02 -57.41
N ALA A 96 -8.54 19.37 -56.21
CA ALA A 96 -9.82 18.88 -55.67
C ALA A 96 -11.03 19.49 -56.39
N GLU A 97 -10.99 20.79 -56.69
CA GLU A 97 -12.01 21.46 -57.50
C GLU A 97 -12.03 20.90 -58.92
N THR A 98 -10.83 20.73 -59.51
CA THR A 98 -10.66 20.18 -60.87
C THR A 98 -11.18 18.74 -60.96
N LEU A 99 -10.86 17.87 -60.00
CA LEU A 99 -11.30 16.48 -59.94
C LEU A 99 -12.83 16.32 -60.02
N LEU A 100 -13.55 17.21 -59.34
CA LEU A 100 -15.01 17.20 -59.30
C LEU A 100 -15.64 17.86 -60.53
N ALA A 101 -14.90 18.72 -61.23
CA ALA A 101 -15.34 19.45 -62.42
C ALA A 101 -15.06 18.73 -63.75
N VAL A 102 -14.22 17.68 -63.78
CA VAL A 102 -13.92 16.95 -65.03
C VAL A 102 -15.19 16.42 -65.70
N GLU A 103 -15.44 16.85 -66.93
CA GLU A 103 -16.56 16.43 -67.76
C GLU A 103 -16.15 15.31 -68.75
N GLY A 104 -17.12 14.52 -69.22
CA GLY A 104 -16.86 13.51 -70.26
C GLY A 104 -16.27 12.17 -69.78
N LEU A 105 -16.25 11.88 -68.48
CA LEU A 105 -15.77 10.60 -67.93
C LEU A 105 -16.70 9.43 -68.30
N ALA A 106 -16.11 8.26 -68.54
CA ALA A 106 -16.83 7.02 -68.82
C ALA A 106 -16.56 5.90 -67.81
N GLY A 107 -17.54 4.99 -67.65
CA GLY A 107 -17.38 3.73 -66.93
C GLY A 107 -16.94 3.89 -65.47
N ALA A 108 -15.81 3.27 -65.11
CA ALA A 108 -15.29 3.26 -63.75
C ALA A 108 -14.92 4.66 -63.22
N TYR A 109 -14.50 5.56 -64.11
CA TYR A 109 -14.13 6.94 -63.76
C TYR A 109 -15.35 7.78 -63.39
N GLN A 110 -16.42 7.67 -64.17
CA GLN A 110 -17.69 8.33 -63.87
C GLN A 110 -18.29 7.82 -62.55
N ALA A 111 -18.23 6.50 -62.31
CA ALA A 111 -18.67 5.91 -61.05
C ALA A 111 -17.81 6.37 -59.85
N ALA A 112 -16.49 6.47 -60.03
CA ALA A 112 -15.58 7.00 -59.01
C ALA A 112 -15.87 8.48 -58.72
N GLN A 113 -16.05 9.32 -59.75
CA GLN A 113 -16.39 10.73 -59.58
C GLN A 113 -17.76 10.91 -58.91
N ALA A 114 -18.76 10.11 -59.27
CA ALA A 114 -20.08 10.15 -58.62
C ALA A 114 -20.00 9.75 -57.14
N ARG A 115 -19.16 8.76 -56.81
CA ARG A 115 -18.90 8.34 -55.43
C ARG A 115 -18.10 9.37 -54.65
N LEU A 116 -17.15 10.04 -55.28
CA LEU A 116 -16.45 11.19 -54.70
C LEU A 116 -17.42 12.33 -54.45
N ARG A 117 -18.27 12.68 -55.41
CA ARG A 117 -19.33 13.69 -55.25
C ARG A 117 -20.32 13.33 -54.14
N SER A 118 -20.67 12.06 -53.96
CA SER A 118 -21.57 11.64 -52.87
C SER A 118 -20.91 11.67 -51.48
N VAL A 119 -19.60 11.46 -51.41
CA VAL A 119 -18.81 11.60 -50.17
C VAL A 119 -18.48 13.06 -49.86
N LEU A 120 -18.23 13.86 -50.90
CA LEU A 120 -17.82 15.26 -50.80
C LEU A 120 -18.99 16.25 -50.82
N GLY A 121 -20.20 15.82 -51.17
CA GLY A 121 -21.47 16.57 -51.06
C GLY A 121 -21.48 17.96 -51.72
N PRO A 122 -22.63 18.68 -51.74
CA PRO A 122 -22.64 20.05 -52.22
C PRO A 122 -21.89 20.95 -51.22
N ALA A 123 -20.77 21.54 -51.66
CA ALA A 123 -20.01 22.58 -50.99
C ALA A 123 -19.75 22.36 -49.49
N LEU A 124 -18.96 21.32 -49.14
CA LEU A 124 -18.31 21.30 -47.83
C LEU A 124 -17.49 22.58 -47.68
N ASP A 125 -17.77 23.36 -46.64
CA ASP A 125 -16.98 24.53 -46.30
C ASP A 125 -15.65 24.06 -45.69
N TRP A 126 -14.68 23.74 -46.56
CA TRP A 126 -13.36 23.26 -46.18
C TRP A 126 -12.64 24.22 -45.24
N ARG A 127 -12.90 25.51 -45.37
CA ARG A 127 -12.34 26.53 -44.50
C ARG A 127 -12.93 26.41 -43.10
N ALA A 128 -14.25 26.33 -42.97
CA ALA A 128 -14.90 26.10 -41.68
C ALA A 128 -14.49 24.76 -41.06
N ILE A 129 -14.35 23.69 -41.86
CA ILE A 129 -13.88 22.38 -41.39
C ILE A 129 -12.45 22.49 -40.87
N ALA A 130 -11.54 23.09 -41.63
CA ALA A 130 -10.16 23.29 -41.22
C ALA A 130 -10.05 24.13 -39.94
N ASP A 131 -10.82 25.22 -39.84
CA ASP A 131 -10.87 26.07 -38.65
C ASP A 131 -11.36 25.30 -37.41
N ARG A 132 -12.36 24.43 -37.57
CA ARG A 132 -12.90 23.59 -36.49
C ARG A 132 -11.94 22.47 -36.09
N LEU A 133 -11.26 21.84 -37.04
CA LEU A 133 -10.23 20.83 -36.76
C LEU A 133 -9.00 21.45 -36.10
N ALA A 134 -8.57 22.63 -36.53
CA ALA A 134 -7.47 23.38 -35.91
C ALA A 134 -7.75 23.72 -34.44
N LEU A 135 -9.01 23.96 -34.08
CA LEU A 135 -9.42 24.21 -32.70
C LEU A 135 -9.14 22.99 -31.79
N LEU A 136 -9.28 21.76 -32.30
CA LEU A 136 -8.98 20.53 -31.56
C LEU A 136 -7.49 20.43 -31.19
N ALA A 137 -6.59 20.90 -32.07
CA ALA A 137 -5.16 20.93 -31.80
C ALA A 137 -4.74 22.08 -30.89
N ARG A 138 -5.36 23.26 -31.06
CA ARG A 138 -4.94 24.49 -30.38
C ARG A 138 -5.30 24.52 -28.90
N ASP A 139 -6.50 24.06 -28.55
CA ASP A 139 -6.99 24.05 -27.16
C ASP A 139 -7.74 22.75 -26.81
N PRO A 140 -7.06 21.59 -26.85
CA PRO A 140 -7.67 20.28 -26.66
C PRO A 140 -8.36 20.13 -25.29
N GLY A 141 -7.90 20.84 -24.26
CA GLY A 141 -8.48 20.78 -22.92
C GLY A 141 -9.85 21.46 -22.80
N ARG A 142 -10.17 22.42 -23.68
CA ARG A 142 -11.44 23.17 -23.65
C ARG A 142 -12.52 22.61 -24.57
N ILE A 143 -12.22 21.56 -25.33
CA ILE A 143 -13.18 20.92 -26.22
C ILE A 143 -14.34 20.30 -25.42
N SER A 144 -15.54 20.43 -25.96
CA SER A 144 -16.78 19.89 -25.42
C SER A 144 -17.57 19.16 -26.52
N ARG A 145 -18.68 18.53 -26.13
CA ARG A 145 -19.61 17.85 -27.05
C ARG A 145 -20.00 18.74 -28.25
N ARG A 146 -20.21 20.04 -28.01
CA ARG A 146 -20.65 20.99 -29.04
C ARG A 146 -19.66 21.09 -30.21
N GLN A 147 -18.35 21.09 -29.96
CA GLN A 147 -17.37 21.24 -31.05
C GLN A 147 -17.38 20.05 -32.03
N TYR A 148 -17.59 18.84 -31.52
CA TYR A 148 -17.75 17.67 -32.38
C TYR A 148 -19.13 17.64 -33.08
N GLN A 149 -20.18 18.13 -32.42
CA GLN A 149 -21.49 18.31 -33.06
C GLN A 149 -21.47 19.35 -34.18
N ASP A 150 -20.73 20.45 -34.00
CA ASP A 150 -20.52 21.47 -35.03
C ASP A 150 -19.80 20.86 -36.24
N LEU A 151 -18.76 20.04 -36.01
CA LEU A 151 -18.10 19.27 -37.08
C LEU A 151 -19.06 18.29 -37.76
N ALA A 152 -19.88 17.55 -37.00
CA ALA A 152 -20.88 16.66 -37.57
C ALA A 152 -21.89 17.41 -38.45
N GLY A 153 -22.27 18.64 -38.07
CA GLY A 153 -23.14 19.51 -38.85
C GLY A 153 -22.52 19.94 -40.18
N LEU A 154 -21.22 20.24 -40.19
CA LEU A 154 -20.48 20.55 -41.43
C LEU A 154 -20.38 19.35 -42.36
N PHE A 155 -20.37 18.14 -41.80
CA PHE A 155 -20.37 16.87 -42.55
C PHE A 155 -21.77 16.30 -42.76
N ALA A 156 -22.85 17.08 -42.57
CA ALA A 156 -24.22 16.59 -42.70
C ALA A 156 -24.48 15.91 -44.05
N GLY A 157 -25.13 14.74 -44.01
CA GLY A 157 -25.39 13.92 -45.21
C GLY A 157 -24.22 13.07 -45.67
N THR A 158 -23.03 13.21 -45.07
CA THR A 158 -21.87 12.33 -45.33
C THR A 158 -21.78 11.21 -44.28
N PRO A 159 -21.10 10.09 -44.58
CA PRO A 159 -20.84 9.03 -43.61
C PRO A 159 -19.92 9.46 -42.44
N LEU A 160 -19.32 10.66 -42.48
CA LEU A 160 -18.48 11.19 -41.40
C LEU A 160 -19.29 11.83 -40.27
N ALA A 161 -20.53 12.28 -40.54
CA ALA A 161 -21.35 12.96 -39.54
C ALA A 161 -21.62 12.08 -38.30
N PRO A 162 -22.04 10.81 -38.44
CA PRO A 162 -22.28 9.93 -37.29
C PRO A 162 -21.01 9.68 -36.46
N ALA A 163 -19.83 9.64 -37.10
CA ALA A 163 -18.56 9.46 -36.40
C ALA A 163 -18.23 10.65 -35.49
N PHE A 164 -18.42 11.88 -35.99
CA PHE A 164 -18.26 13.08 -35.17
C PHE A 164 -19.34 13.20 -34.08
N GLN A 165 -20.56 12.73 -34.31
CA GLN A 165 -21.59 12.64 -33.26
C GLN A 165 -21.17 11.71 -32.12
N ALA A 166 -20.67 10.51 -32.44
CA ALA A 166 -20.18 9.55 -31.45
C ALA A 166 -19.03 10.12 -30.61
N LEU A 167 -18.08 10.83 -31.24
CA LEU A 167 -17.01 11.56 -30.52
C LEU A 167 -17.60 12.63 -29.59
N GLY A 168 -18.61 13.38 -30.02
CA GLY A 168 -19.27 14.36 -29.18
C GLY A 168 -19.91 13.75 -27.93
N ASP A 169 -20.56 12.60 -28.09
CA ASP A 169 -21.20 11.87 -26.99
C ASP A 169 -20.17 11.29 -26.02
N GLY A 170 -19.09 10.70 -26.53
CA GLY A 170 -17.98 10.24 -25.69
C GLY A 170 -17.31 11.39 -24.92
N MET A 171 -17.13 12.57 -25.54
CA MET A 171 -16.52 13.73 -24.89
C MET A 171 -17.35 14.21 -23.69
N ALA A 172 -18.68 14.09 -23.75
CA ALA A 172 -19.53 14.41 -22.60
C ALA A 172 -19.25 13.51 -21.39
N ILE A 173 -18.92 12.23 -21.63
CA ILE A 173 -18.55 11.27 -20.58
C ILE A 173 -17.15 11.57 -20.05
N PHE A 174 -16.15 11.74 -20.94
CA PHE A 174 -14.77 12.03 -20.53
C PHE A 174 -14.63 13.31 -19.71
N ARG A 175 -15.42 14.36 -20.00
CA ARG A 175 -15.41 15.59 -19.19
C ARG A 175 -15.86 15.38 -17.75
N ARG A 176 -16.60 14.32 -17.43
CA ARG A 176 -16.99 13.97 -16.05
C ARG A 176 -15.78 13.54 -15.20
N LEU A 177 -14.66 13.13 -15.81
CA LEU A 177 -13.39 12.88 -15.10
C LEU A 177 -12.94 14.11 -14.32
N ASN A 178 -13.13 15.30 -14.88
CA ASN A 178 -12.67 16.56 -14.30
C ASN A 178 -13.76 17.29 -13.48
N HIS A 179 -14.86 16.60 -13.14
CA HIS A 179 -15.88 17.15 -12.25
C HIS A 179 -15.38 17.15 -10.79
N LYS A 180 -15.77 18.15 -9.98
CA LYS A 180 -15.34 18.28 -8.57
C LYS A 180 -15.43 16.97 -7.80
N THR A 181 -16.53 16.24 -7.94
CA THR A 181 -16.74 14.94 -7.27
C THR A 181 -15.67 13.91 -7.60
N SER A 182 -15.30 13.79 -8.87
CA SER A 182 -14.30 12.84 -9.38
C SER A 182 -12.86 13.23 -9.01
N LEU A 183 -12.60 14.53 -8.76
CA LEU A 183 -11.29 15.03 -8.32
C LEU A 183 -11.02 14.80 -6.83
N HIS A 184 -12.06 14.53 -6.04
CA HIS A 184 -12.00 14.34 -4.59
C HIS A 184 -12.29 12.91 -4.14
N LYS A 185 -12.79 12.04 -5.02
CA LYS A 185 -13.16 10.65 -4.70
C LYS A 185 -12.59 9.70 -5.76
N PRO A 186 -12.23 8.46 -5.39
CA PRO A 186 -11.85 7.44 -6.35
C PRO A 186 -12.96 7.19 -7.37
N LEU A 187 -12.58 6.87 -8.61
CA LEU A 187 -13.50 6.58 -9.70
C LEU A 187 -14.28 5.29 -9.38
N SER A 188 -15.60 5.32 -9.58
CA SER A 188 -16.42 4.12 -9.38
C SER A 188 -16.28 3.15 -10.54
N ALA A 189 -16.41 1.85 -10.27
CA ALA A 189 -16.40 0.81 -11.31
C ALA A 189 -17.44 1.07 -12.41
N ASN A 190 -18.64 1.53 -12.04
CA ASN A 190 -19.68 1.90 -13.02
C ASN A 190 -19.24 3.05 -13.94
N PHE A 191 -18.51 4.04 -13.40
CA PHE A 191 -18.02 5.14 -14.22
C PHE A 191 -16.85 4.72 -15.12
N LEU A 192 -15.99 3.81 -14.67
CA LEU A 192 -14.96 3.20 -15.51
C LEU A 192 -15.58 2.35 -16.64
N ALA A 193 -16.67 1.63 -16.36
CA ALA A 193 -17.43 0.91 -17.38
C ALA A 193 -18.06 1.87 -18.40
N ASP A 194 -18.66 2.98 -17.95
CA ASP A 194 -19.19 4.04 -18.84
C ASP A 194 -18.08 4.58 -19.77
N LEU A 195 -16.86 4.78 -19.24
CA LEU A 195 -15.71 5.25 -20.02
C LEU A 195 -15.25 4.22 -21.05
N CYS A 196 -15.14 2.96 -20.65
CA CYS A 196 -14.76 1.85 -21.53
C CYS A 196 -15.75 1.68 -22.68
N GLU A 197 -17.05 1.73 -22.40
CA GLU A 197 -18.08 1.65 -23.44
C GLU A 197 -18.01 2.85 -24.40
N ALA A 198 -17.78 4.06 -23.86
CA ALA A 198 -17.62 5.27 -24.67
C ALA A 198 -16.38 5.16 -25.57
N ASP A 199 -15.26 4.70 -25.03
CA ASP A 199 -14.00 4.52 -25.73
C ASP A 199 -14.14 3.57 -26.91
N HIS A 200 -14.69 2.38 -26.66
CA HIS A 200 -14.92 1.36 -27.68
C HIS A 200 -15.86 1.84 -28.80
N ARG A 201 -16.93 2.57 -28.44
CA ARG A 201 -17.86 3.15 -29.41
C ARG A 201 -17.19 4.20 -30.29
N MET A 202 -16.35 5.06 -29.71
CA MET A 202 -15.62 6.07 -30.46
C MET A 202 -14.61 5.45 -31.42
N GLU A 203 -13.85 4.45 -30.96
CA GLU A 203 -12.89 3.73 -31.81
C GLU A 203 -13.57 3.08 -33.02
N GLY A 204 -14.69 2.39 -32.80
CA GLY A 204 -15.48 1.79 -33.88
C GLY A 204 -15.99 2.84 -34.88
N ALA A 205 -16.40 4.01 -34.38
CA ALA A 205 -16.95 5.08 -35.21
C ALA A 205 -15.90 5.75 -36.12
N VAL A 206 -14.64 5.82 -35.68
CA VAL A 206 -13.55 6.47 -36.43
C VAL A 206 -12.56 5.49 -37.06
N ALA A 207 -12.88 4.19 -37.08
CA ALA A 207 -12.01 3.16 -37.64
C ALA A 207 -11.61 3.41 -39.11
N SER A 208 -12.47 4.10 -39.88
CA SER A 208 -12.24 4.45 -41.28
C SER A 208 -11.45 5.75 -41.49
N PHE A 209 -11.16 6.51 -40.43
CA PHE A 209 -10.44 7.79 -40.54
C PHE A 209 -8.96 7.55 -40.80
N LEU A 210 -8.32 8.48 -41.51
CA LEU A 210 -6.86 8.50 -41.69
C LEU A 210 -6.16 8.62 -40.32
N PRO A 211 -4.99 7.98 -40.12
CA PRO A 211 -4.28 8.00 -38.83
C PRO A 211 -4.03 9.41 -38.27
N ALA A 212 -3.66 10.36 -39.13
CA ALA A 212 -3.45 11.75 -38.73
C ALA A 212 -4.74 12.43 -38.21
N LEU A 213 -5.87 12.17 -38.85
CA LEU A 213 -7.17 12.67 -38.42
C LEU A 213 -7.61 12.00 -37.12
N ARG A 214 -7.44 10.68 -36.99
CA ARG A 214 -7.72 9.93 -35.75
C ARG A 214 -6.96 10.54 -34.57
N ARG A 215 -5.66 10.78 -34.73
CA ARG A 215 -4.83 11.39 -33.70
C ARG A 215 -5.34 12.78 -33.30
N LEU A 216 -5.68 13.61 -34.29
CA LEU A 216 -6.21 14.95 -34.05
C LEU A 216 -7.54 14.91 -33.28
N VAL A 217 -8.47 14.03 -33.67
CA VAL A 217 -9.79 13.96 -33.04
C VAL A 217 -9.75 13.30 -31.66
N PHE A 218 -8.77 12.44 -31.36
CA PHE A 218 -8.60 11.83 -30.04
C PHE A 218 -7.75 12.66 -29.06
N LEU A 219 -6.97 13.62 -29.54
CA LEU A 219 -6.12 14.47 -28.69
C LEU A 219 -6.87 15.14 -27.52
N PRO A 220 -8.09 15.69 -27.71
CA PRO A 220 -8.88 16.24 -26.61
C PRO A 220 -9.21 15.24 -25.48
N PHE A 221 -9.40 13.96 -25.81
CA PHE A 221 -9.73 12.91 -24.84
C PHE A 221 -8.52 12.55 -23.98
N ALA A 222 -7.36 12.33 -24.62
CA ALA A 222 -6.09 12.15 -23.91
C ALA A 222 -5.79 13.34 -22.97
N CYS A 223 -6.10 14.57 -23.40
CA CYS A 223 -5.98 15.74 -22.55
C CYS A 223 -6.92 15.71 -21.32
N GLN A 224 -8.16 15.23 -21.44
CA GLN A 224 -9.05 15.10 -20.27
C GLN A 224 -8.50 14.13 -19.23
N VAL A 225 -7.91 13.01 -19.66
CA VAL A 225 -7.27 12.02 -18.78
C VAL A 225 -6.05 12.63 -18.09
N VAL A 226 -5.17 13.31 -18.85
CA VAL A 226 -3.99 13.98 -18.28
C VAL A 226 -4.38 15.09 -17.30
N LEU A 227 -5.42 15.87 -17.61
CA LEU A 227 -5.94 16.90 -16.70
C LEU A 227 -6.44 16.29 -15.40
N HIS A 228 -7.16 15.17 -15.47
CA HIS A 228 -7.66 14.46 -14.29
C HIS A 228 -6.50 13.99 -13.40
N LEU A 229 -5.50 13.33 -13.99
CA LEU A 229 -4.31 12.85 -13.28
C LEU A 229 -3.52 14.00 -12.63
N ARG A 230 -3.51 15.20 -13.23
CA ARG A 230 -2.84 16.39 -12.65
C ARG A 230 -3.65 17.07 -11.55
N GLN A 231 -4.97 16.98 -11.57
CA GLN A 231 -5.87 17.74 -10.70
C GLN A 231 -6.44 16.92 -9.53
N CYS A 232 -6.29 15.60 -9.54
CA CYS A 232 -6.71 14.74 -8.45
C CYS A 232 -5.97 15.09 -7.14
N HIS A 233 -6.70 15.22 -6.03
CA HIS A 233 -6.11 15.59 -4.73
C HIS A 233 -5.27 14.46 -4.13
N GLN A 234 -5.60 13.22 -4.48
CA GLN A 234 -4.84 12.03 -4.14
C GLN A 234 -4.31 11.48 -5.45
N LEU A 235 -2.99 11.34 -5.54
CA LEU A 235 -2.38 10.62 -6.66
C LEU A 235 -3.01 9.22 -6.69
N PRO A 236 -3.62 8.80 -7.81
CA PRO A 236 -4.22 7.47 -7.90
C PRO A 236 -3.15 6.42 -7.62
N SER A 237 -3.55 5.34 -6.95
CA SER A 237 -2.68 4.17 -6.87
C SER A 237 -2.35 3.69 -8.28
N LEU A 238 -1.23 2.98 -8.47
CA LEU A 238 -0.87 2.43 -9.78
C LEU A 238 -2.00 1.57 -10.37
N HIS A 239 -2.71 0.82 -9.52
CA HIS A 239 -3.89 0.05 -9.92
C HIS A 239 -5.03 0.94 -10.42
N GLN A 240 -5.37 2.02 -9.71
CA GLN A 240 -6.38 2.99 -10.18
C GLN A 240 -5.97 3.70 -11.47
N ALA A 241 -4.67 3.97 -11.65
CA ALA A 241 -4.14 4.53 -12.89
C ALA A 241 -4.23 3.53 -14.06
N ARG A 242 -4.00 2.24 -13.79
CA ARG A 242 -4.19 1.15 -14.76
C ARG A 242 -5.65 0.96 -15.12
N ASP A 243 -6.56 0.93 -14.14
CA ASP A 243 -7.99 0.79 -14.37
C ASP A 243 -8.52 1.93 -15.24
N LEU A 244 -8.11 3.17 -14.94
CA LEU A 244 -8.43 4.32 -15.78
C LEU A 244 -7.83 4.18 -17.18
N PHE A 245 -6.57 3.75 -17.29
CA PHE A 245 -5.91 3.57 -18.58
C PHE A 245 -6.58 2.50 -19.43
N ARG A 246 -6.88 1.32 -18.87
CA ARG A 246 -7.61 0.23 -19.53
C ARG A 246 -9.01 0.68 -19.97
N ALA A 247 -9.68 1.49 -19.16
CA ALA A 247 -10.99 2.04 -19.52
C ALA A 247 -10.96 3.06 -20.66
N VAL A 248 -9.79 3.61 -21.02
CA VAL A 248 -9.65 4.65 -22.07
C VAL A 248 -8.52 4.34 -23.05
N GLU A 249 -8.16 3.05 -23.17
CA GLU A 249 -6.97 2.60 -23.89
C GLU A 249 -6.99 3.09 -25.34
N GLY A 250 -8.13 2.94 -26.01
CA GLY A 250 -8.29 3.28 -27.42
C GLY A 250 -8.09 4.76 -27.71
N ALA A 251 -8.77 5.63 -26.97
CA ALA A 251 -8.60 7.08 -27.10
C ALA A 251 -7.19 7.54 -26.74
N PHE A 252 -6.60 6.96 -25.68
CA PHE A 252 -5.26 7.34 -25.24
C PHE A 252 -4.20 6.90 -26.25
N MET A 253 -4.27 5.65 -26.72
CA MET A 253 -3.34 5.09 -27.71
C MET A 253 -3.48 5.79 -29.07
N SER A 254 -4.72 6.07 -29.50
CA SER A 254 -4.97 6.79 -30.75
C SER A 254 -4.51 8.25 -30.71
N GLY A 255 -4.57 8.92 -29.55
CA GLY A 255 -4.19 10.34 -29.40
C GLY A 255 -2.70 10.56 -29.11
N ALA A 256 -2.10 9.73 -28.25
CA ALA A 256 -0.77 9.95 -27.68
C ALA A 256 0.13 8.70 -27.65
N GLY A 257 -0.34 7.53 -28.09
CA GLY A 257 0.35 6.25 -27.92
C GLY A 257 1.76 6.19 -28.51
N GLU A 258 1.99 6.79 -29.69
CA GLU A 258 3.33 6.83 -30.32
C GLU A 258 4.37 7.63 -29.52
N LEU A 259 3.92 8.56 -28.66
CA LEU A 259 4.80 9.37 -27.82
C LEU A 259 5.01 8.76 -26.44
N MET A 260 4.34 7.65 -26.12
CA MET A 260 4.48 7.00 -24.84
C MET A 260 5.78 6.16 -24.80
N PRO A 261 6.59 6.28 -23.74
CA PRO A 261 7.69 5.36 -23.51
C PRO A 261 7.16 3.90 -23.46
N PRO A 262 7.77 2.95 -24.20
CA PRO A 262 7.34 1.56 -24.22
C PRO A 262 7.18 0.97 -22.81
N GLU A 263 8.06 1.36 -21.89
CA GLU A 263 8.12 0.88 -20.52
C GLU A 263 6.94 1.33 -19.66
N LEU A 264 6.41 2.53 -19.95
CA LEU A 264 5.21 3.06 -19.30
C LEU A 264 3.96 2.39 -19.86
N ARG A 265 3.93 2.19 -21.18
CA ARG A 265 2.83 1.49 -21.86
C ARG A 265 2.68 0.07 -21.32
N ASP A 266 3.78 -0.67 -21.28
CA ASP A 266 3.77 -2.07 -20.82
C ASP A 266 3.42 -2.15 -19.33
N LEU A 267 3.85 -1.16 -18.52
CA LEU A 267 3.46 -1.06 -17.11
C LEU A 267 1.96 -0.79 -16.94
N LEU A 268 1.32 0.00 -17.81
CA LEU A 268 -0.10 0.32 -17.71
C LEU A 268 -1.00 -0.81 -18.27
N LEU A 269 -0.48 -1.62 -19.18
CA LEU A 269 -1.18 -2.73 -19.83
C LEU A 269 -0.99 -4.09 -19.12
N ALA A 270 0.04 -4.26 -18.30
CA ALA A 270 0.29 -5.52 -17.62
C ALA A 270 -0.90 -5.96 -16.73
N ASP A 271 -1.27 -7.24 -16.79
CA ASP A 271 -2.28 -7.84 -15.93
C ASP A 271 -1.86 -7.79 -14.45
N ASP A 272 -2.85 -7.75 -13.55
CA ASP A 272 -2.62 -7.50 -12.12
C ASP A 272 -1.88 -8.63 -11.40
N ASP A 273 -1.77 -9.82 -12.00
CA ASP A 273 -1.39 -11.05 -11.28
C ASP A 273 0.09 -11.46 -11.30
N ASP A 274 0.98 -10.98 -12.19
CA ASP A 274 2.31 -11.65 -12.32
C ASP A 274 3.56 -10.75 -12.41
N THR A 275 3.47 -9.42 -12.45
CA THR A 275 4.67 -8.59 -12.73
C THR A 275 4.78 -7.27 -11.99
N LEU A 276 3.82 -6.92 -11.14
CA LEU A 276 3.76 -5.61 -10.48
C LEU A 276 4.76 -5.39 -9.34
N PRO A 277 5.00 -6.34 -8.41
CA PRO A 277 5.80 -6.06 -7.21
C PRO A 277 7.30 -6.01 -7.50
N THR A 278 7.82 -6.95 -8.29
CA THR A 278 9.25 -7.09 -8.59
C THR A 278 9.73 -6.09 -9.64
N ALA A 279 8.97 -5.81 -10.70
CA ALA A 279 9.39 -4.85 -11.72
C ALA A 279 9.48 -3.40 -11.19
N GLY A 280 8.66 -3.05 -10.18
CA GLY A 280 8.76 -1.76 -9.49
C GLY A 280 10.03 -1.65 -8.66
N LEU A 281 10.29 -2.66 -7.82
CA LEU A 281 11.48 -2.74 -6.95
C LEU A 281 12.80 -2.81 -7.76
N ASP A 282 12.82 -3.61 -8.85
CA ASP A 282 13.98 -3.74 -9.76
C ASP A 282 14.28 -2.43 -10.50
N ARG A 283 13.28 -1.57 -10.73
CA ARG A 283 13.44 -0.24 -11.35
C ARG A 283 13.80 0.86 -10.34
N MET A 284 13.42 0.70 -9.08
CA MET A 284 13.71 1.70 -8.04
C MET A 284 15.22 1.83 -7.80
N GLU A 285 15.98 0.74 -7.87
CA GLU A 285 17.41 0.77 -7.59
C GLU A 285 18.23 1.58 -8.62
N PRO A 286 18.09 1.35 -9.94
CA PRO A 286 18.71 2.22 -10.95
C PRO A 286 18.23 3.67 -10.87
N ALA A 287 16.92 3.89 -10.63
CA ALA A 287 16.35 5.24 -10.50
C ALA A 287 16.92 5.98 -9.29
N PHE A 288 17.08 5.29 -8.16
CA PHE A 288 17.67 5.84 -6.94
C PHE A 288 19.15 6.19 -7.13
N GLY A 289 19.89 5.33 -7.83
CA GLY A 289 21.30 5.58 -8.16
C GLY A 289 21.51 6.83 -9.03
N ALA A 290 20.61 7.08 -9.99
CA ALA A 290 20.68 8.22 -10.90
C ALA A 290 20.06 9.52 -10.35
N ALA A 291 19.24 9.43 -9.29
CA ALA A 291 18.53 10.58 -8.73
C ALA A 291 19.45 11.59 -8.02
N THR A 292 19.03 12.86 -8.00
CA THR A 292 19.61 13.87 -7.10
C THR A 292 19.33 13.50 -5.65
N PHE A 293 20.01 14.14 -4.70
CA PHE A 293 19.77 13.89 -3.27
C PHE A 293 18.31 14.10 -2.86
N GLU A 294 17.68 15.17 -3.33
CA GLU A 294 16.28 15.47 -3.09
C GLU A 294 15.38 14.39 -3.72
N GLY A 295 15.73 13.92 -4.93
CA GLY A 295 15.05 12.79 -5.58
C GLY A 295 15.19 11.48 -4.80
N LYS A 296 16.36 11.20 -4.22
CA LYS A 296 16.57 10.04 -3.34
C LYS A 296 15.72 10.10 -2.08
N LEU A 297 15.57 11.27 -1.46
CA LEU A 297 14.69 11.43 -0.30
C LEU A 297 13.21 11.18 -0.66
N VAL A 298 12.78 11.62 -1.85
CA VAL A 298 11.42 11.33 -2.36
C VAL A 298 11.23 9.84 -2.58
N LEU A 299 12.15 9.18 -3.29
CA LEU A 299 12.09 7.74 -3.55
C LEU A 299 12.15 6.91 -2.27
N LEU A 300 12.96 7.31 -1.29
CA LEU A 300 13.02 6.68 0.03
C LEU A 300 11.69 6.85 0.78
N ARG A 301 11.08 8.05 0.75
CA ARG A 301 9.76 8.27 1.36
C ARG A 301 8.69 7.41 0.69
N ASP A 302 8.73 7.27 -0.63
CA ASP A 302 7.75 6.50 -1.37
C ASP A 302 7.94 4.99 -1.10
N LEU A 303 9.18 4.50 -1.02
CA LEU A 303 9.50 3.15 -0.54
C LEU A 303 8.98 2.91 0.89
N ARG A 304 9.22 3.85 1.81
CA ARG A 304 8.73 3.77 3.20
C ARG A 304 7.21 3.79 3.29
N ARG A 305 6.50 4.47 2.39
CA ARG A 305 5.04 4.41 2.32
C ARG A 305 4.56 3.03 1.87
N ALA A 306 5.23 2.43 0.90
CA ALA A 306 4.92 1.08 0.45
C ALA A 306 5.21 0.05 1.56
N PHE A 307 6.33 0.21 2.27
CA PHE A 307 6.71 -0.61 3.41
C PHE A 307 5.76 -0.44 4.61
N GLY A 308 5.34 0.80 4.90
CA GLY A 308 4.51 1.19 6.04
C GLY A 308 3.00 1.11 5.83
N SER A 309 2.49 0.57 4.71
CA SER A 309 1.06 0.32 4.48
C SER A 309 0.44 -0.72 5.45
N ALA A 310 1.23 -1.22 6.41
CA ALA A 310 0.79 -2.02 7.55
C ALA A 310 0.60 -1.21 8.85
N GLY A 311 0.38 0.11 8.78
CA GLY A 311 0.05 0.97 9.92
C GLY A 311 -1.46 1.01 10.29
N PRO A 312 -1.83 1.16 11.58
CA PRO A 312 -3.19 0.88 12.08
C PRO A 312 -4.13 2.11 12.02
N PHE A 313 -5.03 2.15 11.03
CA PHE A 313 -6.36 2.80 11.08
C PHE A 313 -7.34 1.90 10.30
N PRO A 314 -8.66 1.93 10.58
CA PRO A 314 -9.51 0.75 10.58
C PRO A 314 -9.79 0.26 9.15
N GLY A 315 -9.13 -0.84 8.83
CA GLY A 315 -9.21 -1.49 7.53
C GLY A 315 -8.24 -2.66 7.47
N ARG A 316 -8.08 -3.41 8.57
CA ARG A 316 -7.48 -4.73 8.50
C ARG A 316 -8.41 -5.59 7.65
N ILE A 317 -8.05 -5.79 6.39
CA ILE A 317 -8.59 -6.92 5.66
C ILE A 317 -7.74 -8.11 6.12
N ASP A 318 -8.19 -8.78 7.17
CA ASP A 318 -7.73 -10.12 7.50
C ASP A 318 -8.21 -11.05 6.36
N HIS A 319 -7.48 -11.08 5.25
CA HIS A 319 -7.78 -11.96 4.13
C HIS A 319 -6.88 -13.20 4.17
N PRO A 320 -7.41 -14.41 4.42
CA PRO A 320 -6.64 -15.63 4.59
C PRO A 320 -6.00 -16.19 3.29
N LEU A 321 -5.98 -15.44 2.19
CA LEU A 321 -5.26 -15.79 0.94
C LEU A 321 -3.84 -15.20 0.87
N PHE A 322 -3.51 -14.34 1.82
CA PHE A 322 -2.32 -13.50 1.78
C PHE A 322 -1.29 -13.92 2.84
N SER A 323 -1.66 -14.71 3.84
CA SER A 323 -0.76 -15.25 4.88
C SER A 323 0.49 -15.97 4.34
N ASP A 324 0.39 -16.63 3.18
CA ASP A 324 1.42 -17.57 2.74
C ASP A 324 2.31 -17.04 1.58
N MET A 325 2.18 -15.76 1.19
CA MET A 325 2.96 -15.17 0.08
C MET A 325 3.96 -14.04 0.45
N PHE A 326 3.99 -13.53 1.69
CA PHE A 326 4.80 -12.34 2.04
C PHE A 326 6.30 -12.57 2.32
N GLY A 327 6.86 -13.75 2.07
CA GLY A 327 8.27 -14.00 2.37
C GLY A 327 9.25 -13.28 1.44
N GLN A 328 9.09 -13.43 0.12
CA GLN A 328 10.09 -12.96 -0.84
C GLN A 328 10.03 -11.46 -1.13
N GLU A 329 8.85 -10.86 -1.03
CA GLU A 329 8.63 -9.42 -1.30
C GLU A 329 9.09 -8.54 -0.14
N GLN A 330 8.84 -8.98 1.09
CA GLN A 330 9.27 -8.27 2.30
C GLN A 330 10.79 -8.23 2.36
N GLU A 331 11.48 -9.37 2.22
CA GLU A 331 12.95 -9.44 2.20
C GLU A 331 13.60 -8.60 1.09
N ALA A 332 12.97 -8.50 -0.08
CA ALA A 332 13.45 -7.63 -1.17
C ALA A 332 13.30 -6.15 -0.79
N MET A 333 12.17 -5.77 -0.20
CA MET A 333 11.88 -4.40 0.20
C MET A 333 12.74 -3.96 1.40
N GLU A 334 12.97 -4.85 2.37
CA GLU A 334 13.89 -4.65 3.50
C GLU A 334 15.33 -4.39 3.03
N ARG A 335 15.82 -5.21 2.08
CA ARG A 335 17.15 -5.01 1.46
C ARG A 335 17.27 -3.68 0.73
N LEU A 336 16.24 -3.27 -0.02
CA LEU A 336 16.21 -1.98 -0.69
C LEU A 336 16.17 -0.82 0.29
N LEU A 337 15.38 -0.92 1.36
CA LEU A 337 15.27 0.09 2.41
C LEU A 337 16.63 0.32 3.09
N LEU A 338 17.30 -0.76 3.50
CA LEU A 338 18.66 -0.72 4.05
C LEU A 338 19.65 -0.06 3.08
N ARG A 339 19.62 -0.45 1.80
CA ARG A 339 20.53 0.08 0.79
C ARG A 339 20.29 1.56 0.46
N PHE A 340 19.03 1.99 0.41
CA PHE A 340 18.67 3.38 0.14
C PHE A 340 19.07 4.29 1.29
N HIS A 341 18.81 3.87 2.53
CA HIS A 341 19.31 4.57 3.72
C HIS A 341 20.84 4.65 3.71
N ALA A 342 21.55 3.56 3.43
CA ALA A 342 23.01 3.55 3.37
C ALA A 342 23.57 4.55 2.34
N GLN A 343 22.92 4.68 1.17
CA GLN A 343 23.31 5.66 0.16
C GLN A 343 23.01 7.11 0.60
N VAL A 344 21.84 7.36 1.20
CA VAL A 344 21.46 8.68 1.72
C VAL A 344 22.42 9.11 2.82
N LEU A 345 22.72 8.24 3.78
CA LEU A 345 23.69 8.50 4.85
C LEU A 345 25.09 8.76 4.28
N LYS A 346 25.53 8.02 3.26
CA LYS A 346 26.82 8.28 2.60
C LYS A 346 26.88 9.67 1.97
N GLU A 347 25.79 10.12 1.36
CA GLU A 347 25.71 11.44 0.74
C GLU A 347 25.63 12.56 1.79
N ILE A 348 24.89 12.35 2.88
CA ILE A 348 24.89 13.21 4.06
C ILE A 348 26.32 13.34 4.62
N GLY A 349 27.03 12.22 4.80
CA GLY A 349 28.40 12.22 5.32
C GLY A 349 29.37 13.06 4.48
N ARG A 350 29.19 13.08 3.14
CA ARG A 350 29.98 13.95 2.24
C ARG A 350 29.67 15.43 2.41
N ARG A 351 28.41 15.77 2.72
CA ARG A 351 27.95 17.16 2.90
C ARG A 351 28.18 17.68 4.32
N LEU A 352 28.36 16.79 5.30
CA LEU A 352 28.51 17.10 6.72
C LEU A 352 29.55 18.20 7.02
N PRO A 353 30.76 18.23 6.40
CA PRO A 353 31.74 19.28 6.64
C PRO A 353 31.26 20.69 6.27
N LEU A 354 30.31 20.78 5.33
CA LEU A 354 29.76 22.04 4.82
C LEU A 354 28.60 22.58 5.68
N LEU A 355 28.04 21.74 6.54
CA LEU A 355 26.90 22.10 7.39
C LEU A 355 27.36 22.79 8.68
N SER A 356 26.64 23.84 9.05
CA SER A 356 26.79 24.53 10.34
C SER A 356 26.36 23.63 11.51
N SER A 357 26.81 23.96 12.72
CA SER A 357 26.43 23.24 13.95
C SER A 357 24.91 23.29 14.25
N ARG A 358 24.18 24.25 13.66
CA ARG A 358 22.72 24.31 13.76
C ARG A 358 22.07 23.30 12.82
N GLU A 359 22.51 23.25 11.57
CA GLU A 359 21.98 22.32 10.56
C GLU A 359 22.26 20.87 10.93
N ARG A 360 23.45 20.58 11.49
CA ARG A 360 23.77 19.23 12.00
C ARG A 360 22.80 18.79 13.11
N ARG A 361 22.41 19.71 14.01
CA ARG A 361 21.41 19.41 15.04
C ARG A 361 20.02 19.19 14.45
N SER A 362 19.61 20.01 13.48
CA SER A 362 18.33 19.82 12.78
C SER A 362 18.27 18.50 12.02
N LEU A 363 19.40 18.05 11.46
CA LEU A 363 19.50 16.77 10.76
C LEU A 363 19.20 15.60 11.69
N VAL A 364 19.77 15.59 12.91
CA VAL A 364 19.47 14.56 13.93
C VAL A 364 17.99 14.56 14.29
N VAL A 365 17.40 15.73 14.53
CA VAL A 365 15.97 15.85 14.89
C VAL A 365 15.04 15.26 13.82
N VAL A 366 15.42 15.36 12.54
CA VAL A 366 14.61 14.83 11.42
C VAL A 366 14.89 13.35 11.17
N LEU A 367 16.15 12.93 11.19
CA LEU A 367 16.53 11.57 10.81
C LEU A 367 16.43 10.55 11.94
N ASP A 368 16.58 10.96 13.21
CA ASP A 368 16.49 10.05 14.34
C ASP A 368 15.15 9.30 14.39
N PRO A 369 13.97 9.96 14.31
CA PRO A 369 12.69 9.26 14.34
C PRO A 369 12.44 8.40 13.10
N ILE A 370 12.98 8.82 11.94
CA ILE A 370 12.82 8.11 10.67
C ILE A 370 13.61 6.81 10.71
N LEU A 371 14.89 6.89 11.04
CA LEU A 371 15.78 5.73 11.12
C LEU A 371 15.40 4.83 12.29
N SER A 372 14.91 5.37 13.41
CA SER A 372 14.51 4.54 14.54
C SER A 372 13.29 3.69 14.23
N GLN A 373 12.29 4.26 13.54
CA GLN A 373 11.12 3.49 13.10
C GLN A 373 11.52 2.41 12.10
N ASP A 374 12.28 2.77 11.06
CA ASP A 374 12.66 1.81 10.04
C ASP A 374 13.59 0.71 10.60
N ALA A 375 14.51 1.06 11.51
CA ALA A 375 15.36 0.10 12.21
C ALA A 375 14.57 -0.81 13.17
N SER A 376 13.51 -0.28 13.79
CA SER A 376 12.57 -1.06 14.60
C SER A 376 11.85 -2.10 13.75
N ASP A 377 11.32 -1.68 12.60
CA ASP A 377 10.57 -2.56 11.70
C ASP A 377 11.47 -3.64 11.06
N LEU A 378 12.75 -3.33 10.83
CA LEU A 378 13.76 -4.25 10.31
C LEU A 378 14.36 -5.19 11.37
N LEU A 379 14.12 -4.94 12.66
CA LEU A 379 14.70 -5.75 13.73
C LEU A 379 13.95 -7.06 13.86
N VAL A 380 14.55 -8.14 13.36
CA VAL A 380 14.01 -9.50 13.51
C VAL A 380 14.75 -10.24 14.63
N PRO A 381 14.08 -10.58 15.75
CA PRO A 381 14.71 -11.29 16.86
C PRO A 381 15.23 -12.68 16.43
N GLY A 382 16.50 -12.96 16.67
CA GLY A 382 17.13 -14.25 16.36
C GLY A 382 17.59 -14.43 14.91
N ALA A 383 17.37 -13.44 14.04
CA ALA A 383 17.90 -13.41 12.67
C ALA A 383 19.30 -12.78 12.61
N ASP A 384 19.97 -12.95 11.46
CA ASP A 384 21.21 -12.25 11.15
C ASP A 384 20.91 -10.77 10.83
N ASN A 385 21.25 -9.89 11.76
CA ASN A 385 21.00 -8.45 11.67
C ASN A 385 22.24 -7.67 11.16
N GLU A 386 23.23 -8.31 10.50
CA GLU A 386 24.47 -7.64 10.06
C GLU A 386 24.22 -6.37 9.24
N ALA A 387 23.32 -6.42 8.25
CA ALA A 387 23.07 -5.28 7.37
C ALA A 387 22.44 -4.10 8.13
N LEU A 388 21.60 -4.39 9.14
CA LEU A 388 21.05 -3.38 10.04
C LEU A 388 22.14 -2.80 10.96
N VAL A 389 23.03 -3.64 11.49
CA VAL A 389 24.19 -3.20 12.30
C VAL A 389 25.08 -2.24 11.51
N ASP A 390 25.41 -2.57 10.26
CA ASP A 390 26.22 -1.71 9.39
C ASP A 390 25.54 -0.37 9.13
N LEU A 391 24.22 -0.38 8.87
CA LEU A 391 23.45 0.85 8.68
C LEU A 391 23.49 1.74 9.94
N LEU A 392 23.31 1.16 11.11
CA LEU A 392 23.32 1.89 12.39
C LEU A 392 24.70 2.45 12.72
N LEU A 393 25.77 1.70 12.45
CA LEU A 393 27.15 2.19 12.57
C LEU A 393 27.41 3.35 11.60
N GLN A 394 26.88 3.27 10.38
CA GLN A 394 26.98 4.33 9.40
C GLN A 394 26.20 5.58 9.85
N ALA A 395 24.99 5.42 10.37
CA ALA A 395 24.16 6.52 10.90
C ALA A 395 24.87 7.24 12.07
N ALA A 396 25.50 6.49 12.96
CA ALA A 396 26.33 7.06 14.02
C ALA A 396 27.56 7.80 13.48
N GLY A 397 28.26 7.22 12.48
CA GLY A 397 29.45 7.81 11.88
C GLY A 397 29.20 9.14 11.18
N VAL A 398 27.98 9.38 10.67
CA VAL A 398 27.58 10.66 10.09
C VAL A 398 26.92 11.61 11.09
N GLY A 399 26.81 11.20 12.36
CA GLY A 399 26.23 12.00 13.43
C GLY A 399 24.71 12.16 13.34
N CYS A 400 24.00 11.20 12.74
CA CYS A 400 22.52 11.18 12.63
C CYS A 400 21.83 10.37 13.72
N MET A 401 22.59 9.79 14.65
CA MET A 401 22.05 8.97 15.74
C MET A 401 21.62 9.85 16.91
N GLY A 402 20.30 10.04 17.05
CA GLY A 402 19.70 10.70 18.21
C GLY A 402 19.30 9.69 19.29
N PRO A 403 18.47 10.11 20.26
CA PRO A 403 18.14 9.28 21.42
C PRO A 403 17.36 8.02 21.05
N ARG A 404 16.38 8.08 20.12
CA ARG A 404 15.60 6.88 19.75
C ARG A 404 16.48 5.86 19.05
N LEU A 405 17.23 6.30 18.03
CA LEU A 405 18.09 5.41 17.27
C LEU A 405 19.23 4.85 18.13
N ALA A 406 19.76 5.61 19.09
CA ALA A 406 20.77 5.10 20.02
C ALA A 406 20.22 3.98 20.92
N VAL A 407 18.97 4.07 21.37
CA VAL A 407 18.33 3.00 22.15
C VAL A 407 18.07 1.78 21.28
N VAL A 408 17.48 1.95 20.10
CA VAL A 408 17.28 0.85 19.13
C VAL A 408 18.61 0.18 18.80
N ALA A 409 19.65 0.96 18.50
CA ALA A 409 20.99 0.44 18.23
C ALA A 409 21.59 -0.33 19.41
N SER A 410 21.32 0.10 20.65
CA SER A 410 21.75 -0.63 21.85
C SER A 410 21.04 -1.98 21.97
N LEU A 411 19.74 -2.04 21.67
CA LEU A 411 18.97 -3.29 21.65
C LEU A 411 19.46 -4.24 20.55
N VAL A 412 19.68 -3.73 19.33
CA VAL A 412 20.25 -4.50 18.21
C VAL A 412 21.64 -5.01 18.58
N ALA A 413 22.49 -4.20 19.22
CA ALA A 413 23.82 -4.61 19.64
C ALA A 413 23.82 -5.77 20.64
N VAL A 414 22.84 -5.81 21.56
CA VAL A 414 22.66 -6.91 22.51
C VAL A 414 22.23 -8.18 21.77
N GLN A 415 21.24 -8.08 20.88
CA GLN A 415 20.72 -9.23 20.12
C GLN A 415 21.74 -9.82 19.14
N ALA A 416 22.43 -8.97 18.38
CA ALA A 416 23.43 -9.39 17.39
C ALA A 416 24.81 -9.67 18.01
N HIS A 417 24.98 -9.49 19.32
CA HIS A 417 26.25 -9.60 20.04
C HIS A 417 27.37 -8.70 19.45
N ARG A 418 27.04 -7.46 19.06
CA ARG A 418 27.96 -6.52 18.40
C ARG A 418 28.44 -5.42 19.35
N ARG A 419 29.57 -5.69 20.03
CA ARG A 419 30.21 -4.76 21.00
C ARG A 419 30.50 -3.37 20.45
N ARG A 420 30.92 -3.26 19.19
CA ARG A 420 31.23 -1.97 18.55
C ARG A 420 29.98 -1.08 18.46
N LEU A 421 28.87 -1.63 17.99
CA LEU A 421 27.60 -0.90 17.90
C LEU A 421 27.13 -0.44 19.28
N GLY A 422 27.19 -1.33 20.29
CA GLY A 422 26.83 -0.98 21.66
C GLY A 422 27.66 0.18 22.23
N THR A 423 28.97 0.20 21.96
CA THR A 423 29.86 1.29 22.40
C THR A 423 29.51 2.62 21.73
N VAL A 424 29.25 2.59 20.42
CA VAL A 424 28.89 3.77 19.63
C VAL A 424 27.53 4.32 20.06
N ALA A 425 26.54 3.44 20.26
CA ALA A 425 25.20 3.80 20.71
C ALA A 425 25.23 4.40 22.14
N ALA A 426 25.99 3.81 23.05
CA ALA A 426 26.18 4.35 24.40
C ALA A 426 26.85 5.73 24.39
N THR A 427 27.79 5.94 23.47
CA THR A 427 28.45 7.25 23.29
C THR A 427 27.46 8.28 22.75
N ALA A 428 26.66 7.92 21.73
CA ALA A 428 25.64 8.79 21.16
C ALA A 428 24.58 9.20 22.19
N LEU A 429 24.13 8.26 23.03
CA LEU A 429 23.15 8.55 24.09
C LEU A 429 23.73 9.48 25.17
N ARG A 430 25.01 9.29 25.52
CA ARG A 430 25.73 10.09 26.53
C ARG A 430 26.01 11.51 26.07
N ASP A 431 26.57 11.65 24.87
CA ASP A 431 27.10 12.92 24.37
C ASP A 431 26.06 13.70 23.54
N GLY A 432 24.98 13.03 23.10
CA GLY A 432 23.91 13.59 22.31
C GLY A 432 22.78 14.26 23.11
N PRO A 433 21.73 14.72 22.41
CA PRO A 433 20.50 15.21 23.04
C PRO A 433 19.89 14.13 23.95
N GLY A 434 19.45 14.52 25.15
CA GLY A 434 18.77 13.60 26.04
C GLY A 434 17.39 13.18 25.50
N PRO A 435 16.91 11.96 25.80
CA PRO A 435 15.58 11.52 25.39
C PRO A 435 14.50 12.35 26.10
N GLY A 436 13.50 12.79 25.34
CA GLY A 436 12.30 13.43 25.90
C GLY A 436 11.22 12.42 26.30
N ALA A 437 10.12 12.91 26.89
CA ALA A 437 9.00 12.07 27.30
C ALA A 437 8.37 11.28 26.14
N GLU A 438 8.29 11.88 24.94
CA GLU A 438 7.77 11.19 23.76
C GLU A 438 8.69 10.06 23.27
N ASP A 439 10.00 10.24 23.39
CA ASP A 439 10.99 9.23 23.00
C ASP A 439 10.90 8.02 23.93
N LEU A 440 10.85 8.26 25.24
CA LEU A 440 10.71 7.20 26.25
C LEU A 440 9.38 6.46 26.08
N ARG A 441 8.28 7.17 25.81
CA ARG A 441 6.99 6.56 25.55
C ARG A 441 7.03 5.65 24.31
N TRP A 442 7.58 6.15 23.20
CA TRP A 442 7.71 5.37 21.97
C TRP A 442 8.60 4.13 22.18
N ILE A 443 9.76 4.27 22.83
CA ILE A 443 10.66 3.15 23.15
C ILE A 443 9.94 2.07 23.95
N MET A 444 9.20 2.45 24.99
CA MET A 444 8.54 1.46 25.85
C MET A 444 7.32 0.83 25.21
N GLN A 445 6.65 1.53 24.28
CA GLN A 445 5.53 0.99 23.50
C GLN A 445 6.00 0.00 22.43
N GLU A 446 7.00 0.36 21.62
CA GLU A 446 7.47 -0.47 20.50
C GLU A 446 8.48 -1.55 20.95
N HIS A 447 9.29 -1.26 21.97
CA HIS A 447 10.44 -2.09 22.36
C HIS A 447 10.47 -2.48 23.84
N GLY A 448 9.41 -2.21 24.61
CA GLY A 448 9.32 -2.53 26.04
C GLY A 448 9.80 -3.94 26.39
N PRO A 449 9.30 -5.00 25.74
CA PRO A 449 9.73 -6.37 26.01
C PRO A 449 11.24 -6.62 25.80
N LEU A 450 11.82 -6.03 24.76
CA LEU A 450 13.26 -6.16 24.46
C LEU A 450 14.12 -5.33 25.41
N ALA A 451 13.65 -4.14 25.79
CA ALA A 451 14.30 -3.27 26.75
C ALA A 451 14.36 -3.91 28.14
N ILE A 452 13.28 -4.52 28.61
CA ILE A 452 13.23 -5.27 29.88
C ILE A 452 14.21 -6.45 29.89
N ARG A 453 14.37 -7.14 28.75
CA ARG A 453 15.35 -8.22 28.59
C ARG A 453 16.80 -7.74 28.61
N SER A 454 17.02 -6.43 28.48
CA SER A 454 18.33 -5.79 28.36
C SER A 454 18.54 -4.72 29.45
N PRO A 455 18.69 -5.10 30.75
CA PRO A 455 18.77 -4.13 31.85
C PRO A 455 19.88 -3.08 31.70
N ALA A 456 20.98 -3.41 31.01
CA ALA A 456 22.04 -2.47 30.69
C ALA A 456 21.55 -1.28 29.83
N VAL A 457 20.60 -1.50 28.92
CA VAL A 457 20.02 -0.43 28.10
C VAL A 457 19.12 0.48 28.95
N LEU A 458 18.33 -0.10 29.85
CA LEU A 458 17.52 0.66 30.80
C LEU A 458 18.40 1.48 31.75
N GLN A 459 19.50 0.90 32.27
CA GLN A 459 20.46 1.62 33.10
C GLN A 459 21.01 2.85 32.38
N MET A 460 21.43 2.71 31.11
CA MET A 460 21.91 3.85 30.31
C MET A 460 20.85 4.95 30.16
N LEU A 461 19.57 4.59 30.03
CA LEU A 461 18.48 5.55 29.97
C LEU A 461 18.27 6.26 31.31
N PHE A 462 18.20 5.51 32.41
CA PHE A 462 18.05 6.09 33.77
C PHE A 462 19.23 7.01 34.13
N ASP A 463 20.46 6.61 33.81
CA ASP A 463 21.65 7.45 34.02
C ASP A 463 21.54 8.76 33.23
N ARG A 464 21.02 8.69 31.99
CA ARG A 464 20.91 9.86 31.11
C ARG A 464 19.85 10.86 31.56
N ILE A 465 18.74 10.37 32.12
CA ILE A 465 17.59 11.19 32.56
C ILE A 465 17.60 11.48 34.06
N ARG A 466 18.62 11.03 34.81
CA ARG A 466 18.67 11.09 36.28
C ARG A 466 18.36 12.46 36.91
N ALA A 467 18.65 13.53 36.19
CA ALA A 467 18.39 14.90 36.65
C ALA A 467 16.92 15.35 36.52
N ASP A 468 16.08 14.61 35.80
CA ASP A 468 14.67 14.91 35.55
C ASP A 468 13.78 13.87 36.24
N GLU A 469 13.28 14.22 37.43
CA GLU A 469 12.44 13.34 38.25
C GLU A 469 11.16 12.89 37.53
N ALA A 470 10.58 13.74 36.67
CA ALA A 470 9.36 13.42 35.95
C ALA A 470 9.61 12.35 34.87
N LEU A 471 10.72 12.47 34.13
CA LEU A 471 11.12 11.46 33.14
C LEU A 471 11.52 10.15 33.82
N VAL A 472 12.26 10.22 34.94
CA VAL A 472 12.62 9.04 35.75
C VAL A 472 11.36 8.31 36.23
N GLY A 473 10.38 9.04 36.77
CA GLY A 473 9.10 8.46 37.22
C GLY A 473 8.33 7.80 36.08
N SER A 474 8.22 8.48 34.93
CA SER A 474 7.52 7.95 33.75
C SER A 474 8.16 6.68 33.19
N LEU A 475 9.51 6.64 33.10
CA LEU A 475 10.21 5.45 32.64
C LEU A 475 10.10 4.31 33.66
N ALA A 476 10.22 4.61 34.96
CA ALA A 476 10.08 3.62 36.02
C ALA A 476 8.70 2.94 36.01
N GLN A 477 7.63 3.72 35.81
CA GLN A 477 6.28 3.20 35.67
C GLN A 477 6.15 2.27 34.44
N ALA A 478 6.64 2.71 33.28
CA ALA A 478 6.58 1.89 32.07
C ALA A 478 7.39 0.59 32.20
N VAL A 479 8.56 0.65 32.86
CA VAL A 479 9.39 -0.52 33.16
C VAL A 479 8.66 -1.48 34.09
N TRP A 480 8.00 -0.96 35.13
CA TRP A 480 7.17 -1.76 36.04
C TRP A 480 6.03 -2.47 35.31
N GLU A 481 5.27 -1.74 34.48
CA GLU A 481 4.13 -2.29 33.74
C GLU A 481 4.56 -3.40 32.77
N GLN A 482 5.67 -3.20 32.04
CA GLN A 482 6.21 -4.19 31.11
C GLN A 482 6.80 -5.41 31.84
N ALA A 483 7.55 -5.19 32.93
CA ALA A 483 8.06 -6.29 33.75
C ALA A 483 6.89 -7.13 34.30
N ARG A 484 5.90 -6.49 34.93
CA ARG A 484 4.71 -7.17 35.45
C ARG A 484 4.02 -8.03 34.39
N THR A 485 3.81 -7.48 33.19
CA THR A 485 3.21 -8.19 32.05
C THR A 485 4.06 -9.40 31.64
N GLY A 486 5.38 -9.23 31.55
CA GLY A 486 6.31 -10.32 31.25
C GLY A 486 6.25 -11.46 32.26
N PHE A 487 6.14 -11.16 33.56
CA PHE A 487 6.12 -12.18 34.63
C PHE A 487 4.86 -13.04 34.52
N MET A 488 3.73 -12.41 34.17
CA MET A 488 2.47 -13.10 33.91
C MET A 488 2.59 -14.06 32.72
N VAL A 489 3.19 -13.63 31.61
CA VAL A 489 3.38 -14.48 30.43
C VAL A 489 4.39 -15.61 30.68
N ASN A 490 5.49 -15.35 31.41
CA ASN A 490 6.50 -16.39 31.69
C ASN A 490 5.95 -17.53 32.57
N SER A 491 4.92 -17.24 33.37
CA SER A 491 4.26 -18.20 34.25
C SER A 491 3.37 -19.19 33.50
N SER A 492 2.98 -18.90 32.25
CA SER A 492 2.09 -19.75 31.44
C SER A 492 2.78 -20.62 30.40
N LEU A 493 4.07 -20.36 30.11
CA LEU A 493 4.89 -21.13 29.16
C LEU A 493 5.09 -22.63 29.48
N PRO A 494 5.16 -23.09 30.75
CA PRO A 494 5.35 -24.50 31.08
C PRO A 494 4.21 -25.42 30.63
N ASP A 495 3.08 -24.90 30.16
CA ASP A 495 1.89 -25.70 29.86
C ASP A 495 1.55 -25.83 28.38
N LEU A 496 2.40 -25.28 27.50
CA LEU A 496 2.24 -25.38 26.05
C LEU A 496 2.66 -26.77 25.52
N PRO A 497 1.90 -27.38 24.58
CA PRO A 497 2.32 -28.57 23.84
C PRO A 497 3.73 -28.39 23.24
N PRO A 498 4.57 -29.44 23.18
CA PRO A 498 5.95 -29.35 22.69
C PRO A 498 6.08 -28.73 21.29
N ILE A 499 5.05 -28.86 20.46
CA ILE A 499 5.00 -28.28 19.11
C ILE A 499 4.75 -26.77 19.12
N LEU A 500 3.93 -26.27 20.06
CA LEU A 500 3.69 -24.84 20.28
C LEU A 500 4.85 -24.18 21.02
N ARG A 501 5.60 -24.92 21.85
CA ARG A 501 6.90 -24.44 22.37
C ARG A 501 7.94 -24.26 21.26
N ARG A 502 7.92 -25.10 20.22
CA ARG A 502 8.80 -24.98 19.05
C ARG A 502 8.34 -23.87 18.09
N LEU A 503 7.03 -23.65 17.93
CA LEU A 503 6.47 -22.55 17.13
C LEU A 503 6.50 -21.20 17.87
N GLY A 504 6.52 -21.19 19.19
CA GLY A 504 6.83 -20.00 20.00
C GLY A 504 8.33 -19.66 19.99
N ALA A 505 9.20 -20.65 19.75
CA ALA A 505 10.63 -20.41 19.57
C ALA A 505 10.94 -19.60 18.29
N THR A 506 10.06 -19.61 17.28
CA THR A 506 10.15 -18.71 16.11
C THR A 506 9.68 -17.28 16.41
N VAL A 507 8.97 -17.05 17.52
CA VAL A 507 8.61 -15.71 18.05
C VAL A 507 9.29 -15.52 19.41
N GLY A 508 10.60 -15.72 19.51
CA GLY A 508 11.40 -15.32 20.68
C GLY A 508 10.88 -15.73 22.07
N SER A 509 10.05 -16.77 22.18
CA SER A 509 9.36 -17.18 23.41
C SER A 509 10.10 -18.29 24.17
N ALA A 510 11.43 -18.30 24.10
CA ALA A 510 12.24 -18.81 25.19
C ALA A 510 12.07 -17.85 26.38
N GLU A 511 12.05 -18.38 27.61
CA GLU A 511 11.81 -17.68 28.89
C GLU A 511 12.01 -16.15 28.82
N LEU A 512 10.92 -15.39 29.05
CA LEU A 512 10.96 -13.92 28.99
C LEU A 512 12.02 -13.32 29.91
N PHE A 513 12.32 -14.02 31.00
CA PHE A 513 13.37 -13.68 31.95
C PHE A 513 14.35 -14.83 32.10
N SER A 514 15.58 -14.59 31.67
CA SER A 514 16.71 -15.43 32.08
C SER A 514 17.14 -15.07 33.51
N PRO A 515 17.84 -15.95 34.24
CA PRO A 515 18.42 -15.61 35.53
C PRO A 515 19.30 -14.35 35.48
N ALA A 516 20.05 -14.16 34.39
CA ALA A 516 20.87 -12.97 34.18
C ALA A 516 20.02 -11.69 34.00
N THR A 517 18.88 -11.79 33.31
CA THR A 517 17.93 -10.68 33.17
C THR A 517 17.34 -10.30 34.52
N LEU A 518 16.92 -11.27 35.34
CA LEU A 518 16.35 -11.02 36.67
C LEU A 518 17.36 -10.38 37.61
N GLN A 519 18.59 -10.89 37.62
CA GLN A 519 19.67 -10.29 38.39
C GLN A 519 19.94 -8.85 37.94
N GLY A 520 20.05 -8.60 36.64
CA GLY A 520 20.28 -7.25 36.11
C GLY A 520 19.13 -6.27 36.41
N LEU A 521 17.87 -6.73 36.38
CA LEU A 521 16.72 -5.92 36.79
C LEU A 521 16.73 -5.63 38.30
N ALA A 522 17.13 -6.59 39.14
CA ALA A 522 17.24 -6.39 40.58
C ALA A 522 18.37 -5.40 40.92
N GLU A 523 19.51 -5.50 40.23
CA GLU A 523 20.61 -4.55 40.35
C GLU A 523 20.19 -3.14 39.93
N LEU A 524 19.50 -3.00 38.80
CA LEU A 524 18.95 -1.72 38.34
C LEU A 524 17.94 -1.14 39.34
N ALA A 525 17.01 -1.96 39.83
CA ALA A 525 15.98 -1.53 40.77
C ALA A 525 16.57 -1.14 42.14
N GLY A 526 17.74 -1.68 42.51
CA GLY A 526 18.49 -1.27 43.69
C GLY A 526 19.25 0.05 43.52
N GLN A 527 19.44 0.54 42.30
CA GLN A 527 20.15 1.80 42.00
C GLN A 527 19.21 2.98 41.75
N VAL A 528 17.92 2.72 41.48
CA VAL A 528 16.91 3.72 41.13
C VAL A 528 15.76 3.64 42.13
N ASP A 529 15.64 4.63 43.01
CA ASP A 529 14.66 4.61 44.11
C ASP A 529 13.20 4.46 43.63
N THR A 530 12.84 5.05 42.49
CA THR A 530 11.49 4.92 41.90
C THR A 530 11.16 3.50 41.42
N LEU A 531 12.17 2.62 41.27
CA LEU A 531 12.00 1.20 40.98
C LEU A 531 11.93 0.33 42.25
N ALA A 532 11.88 0.91 43.45
CA ALA A 532 11.69 0.14 44.68
C ALA A 532 10.50 -0.85 44.65
N PRO A 533 9.33 -0.53 44.05
CA PRO A 533 8.25 -1.50 43.88
C PRO A 533 8.67 -2.72 43.05
N LEU A 534 9.45 -2.51 41.98
CA LEU A 534 9.99 -3.59 41.17
C LEU A 534 10.99 -4.44 41.98
N ALA A 535 11.91 -3.82 42.73
CA ALA A 535 12.87 -4.55 43.57
C ALA A 535 12.16 -5.47 44.58
N ARG A 536 11.12 -4.96 45.25
CA ARG A 536 10.29 -5.76 46.17
C ARG A 536 9.62 -6.93 45.45
N PHE A 537 9.06 -6.68 44.27
CA PHE A 537 8.42 -7.72 43.47
C PHE A 537 9.39 -8.81 43.00
N LEU A 538 10.58 -8.42 42.51
CA LEU A 538 11.62 -9.38 42.09
C LEU A 538 12.08 -10.29 43.23
N ALA A 539 12.15 -9.78 44.46
CA ALA A 539 12.51 -10.56 45.63
C ALA A 539 11.47 -11.65 45.97
N LEU A 540 10.19 -11.40 45.67
CA LEU A 540 9.09 -12.35 45.91
C LEU A 540 8.96 -13.41 44.81
N PHE A 541 9.49 -13.12 43.61
CA PHE A 541 9.41 -13.99 42.44
C PHE A 541 10.81 -14.21 41.82
N PRO A 542 11.74 -14.85 42.55
CA PRO A 542 13.14 -14.99 42.11
C PRO A 542 13.31 -15.84 40.84
N GLU A 543 12.32 -16.67 40.50
CA GLU A 543 12.31 -17.51 39.30
C GLU A 543 11.76 -16.79 38.06
N GLY A 544 11.39 -15.51 38.16
CA GLY A 544 10.82 -14.79 37.03
C GLY A 544 9.39 -15.20 36.69
N ARG A 545 8.69 -15.83 37.65
CA ARG A 545 7.35 -16.43 37.49
C ARG A 545 6.51 -16.20 38.75
N VAL A 546 5.22 -15.96 38.56
CA VAL A 546 4.23 -15.85 39.61
C VAL A 546 3.86 -17.24 40.11
N ASN A 547 3.98 -17.46 41.41
CA ASN A 547 3.58 -18.70 42.08
C ASN A 547 2.76 -18.41 43.34
N ALA A 548 2.06 -19.41 43.86
CA ALA A 548 1.16 -19.26 45.00
C ALA A 548 1.87 -18.76 46.28
N ALA A 549 3.12 -19.18 46.51
CA ALA A 549 3.89 -18.78 47.69
C ALA A 549 4.29 -17.30 47.65
N GLY A 550 4.87 -16.85 46.55
CA GLY A 550 5.24 -15.46 46.32
C GLY A 550 4.01 -14.55 46.28
N LEU A 551 2.89 -15.01 45.70
CA LEU A 551 1.64 -14.25 45.71
C LEU A 551 1.11 -14.05 47.13
N ARG A 552 1.15 -15.06 48.01
CA ARG A 552 0.76 -14.90 49.42
C ARG A 552 1.65 -13.92 50.16
N GLN A 553 2.96 -13.97 49.92
CA GLN A 553 3.90 -13.03 50.54
C GLN A 553 3.68 -11.61 50.04
N TRP A 554 3.41 -11.43 48.74
CA TRP A 554 3.06 -10.14 48.17
C TRP A 554 1.76 -9.58 48.78
N MET A 555 0.71 -10.40 48.86
CA MET A 555 -0.56 -10.00 49.49
C MET A 555 -0.36 -9.64 50.96
N ALA A 556 0.42 -10.42 51.72
CA ALA A 556 0.74 -10.12 53.11
C ALA A 556 1.51 -8.80 53.28
N GLN A 557 2.42 -8.50 52.36
CA GLN A 557 3.17 -7.26 52.35
C GLN A 557 2.25 -6.06 52.10
N VAL A 558 1.44 -6.09 51.04
CA VAL A 558 0.47 -5.02 50.73
C VAL A 558 -0.53 -4.85 51.88
N TRP A 559 -1.02 -5.95 52.46
CA TRP A 559 -1.97 -5.92 53.58
C TRP A 559 -1.39 -5.31 54.87
N SER A 560 -0.07 -5.36 55.04
CA SER A 560 0.64 -4.86 56.23
C SER A 560 1.02 -3.37 56.18
N GLU A 561 0.92 -2.73 55.01
CA GLU A 561 1.21 -1.30 54.84
C GLU A 561 0.09 -0.43 55.47
N ALA A 562 0.38 0.81 55.87
CA ALA A 562 -0.63 1.73 56.41
C ALA A 562 -1.69 2.01 55.32
N ASP A 563 -2.97 1.79 55.64
CA ASP A 563 -4.09 1.75 54.67
C ASP A 563 -3.99 0.65 53.60
N GLY A 564 -3.01 -0.25 53.69
CA GLY A 564 -2.69 -1.28 52.71
C GLY A 564 -3.80 -2.30 52.48
N CYS A 565 -4.68 -2.52 53.46
CA CYS A 565 -5.89 -3.32 53.27
C CYS A 565 -6.93 -2.60 52.38
N LEU A 566 -7.10 -1.29 52.53
CA LEU A 566 -7.97 -0.49 51.67
C LEU A 566 -7.38 -0.30 50.28
N GLU A 567 -6.06 -0.11 50.18
CA GLU A 567 -5.34 -0.07 48.91
C GLU A 567 -5.33 -1.43 48.19
N PHE A 568 -5.27 -2.55 48.93
CA PHE A 568 -5.44 -3.87 48.35
C PHE A 568 -6.82 -3.99 47.70
N VAL A 569 -7.88 -3.60 48.42
CA VAL A 569 -9.26 -3.61 47.89
C VAL A 569 -9.43 -2.64 46.72
N ALA A 570 -8.86 -1.42 46.81
CA ALA A 570 -8.95 -0.39 45.78
C ALA A 570 -8.11 -0.74 44.53
N GLY A 571 -6.93 -1.33 44.69
CA GLY A 571 -6.06 -1.78 43.59
C GLY A 571 -6.66 -2.97 42.86
N VAL A 572 -7.20 -3.94 43.61
CA VAL A 572 -7.98 -5.05 43.07
C VAL A 572 -9.21 -4.53 42.31
N ARG A 573 -9.91 -3.50 42.84
CA ARG A 573 -11.04 -2.82 42.19
C ARG A 573 -10.64 -2.01 40.94
N SER A 574 -9.55 -1.25 40.97
CA SER A 574 -9.07 -0.44 39.84
C SER A 574 -8.70 -1.32 38.64
N LEU A 575 -8.05 -2.46 38.92
CA LEU A 575 -7.72 -3.47 37.92
C LEU A 575 -8.96 -4.18 37.33
N LEU A 576 -10.07 -4.20 38.06
CA LEU A 576 -11.37 -4.74 37.60
C LEU A 576 -12.21 -3.72 36.82
N VAL A 577 -12.04 -2.42 37.09
CA VAL A 577 -12.81 -1.32 36.48
C VAL A 577 -12.21 -0.84 35.15
N GLU A 578 -10.88 -0.78 35.02
CA GLU A 578 -10.23 -0.44 33.75
C GLU A 578 -10.43 -1.52 32.66
N ALA A 579 -10.79 -2.74 33.05
CA ALA A 579 -10.99 -3.88 32.16
C ALA A 579 -12.42 -4.03 31.57
N GLY A 580 -13.39 -3.18 31.96
CA GLY A 580 -14.75 -3.22 31.41
C GLY A 580 -15.45 -4.58 31.57
N GLU A 581 -16.14 -4.79 32.70
CA GLU A 581 -16.99 -5.95 33.02
C GLU A 581 -16.57 -7.31 32.42
N ALA A 582 -15.93 -8.11 33.30
CA ALA A 582 -15.33 -9.42 33.08
C ALA A 582 -13.94 -9.35 32.46
N THR A 583 -12.88 -9.12 33.26
CA THR A 583 -11.50 -9.57 32.93
C THR A 583 -10.35 -9.27 33.89
N PHE A 584 -10.44 -8.87 35.17
CA PHE A 584 -9.19 -8.92 35.98
C PHE A 584 -8.74 -10.36 36.24
N LEU A 585 -9.64 -11.18 36.78
CA LEU A 585 -9.36 -12.60 36.96
C LEU A 585 -9.33 -13.29 35.60
N ASP A 586 -10.21 -12.97 34.66
CA ASP A 586 -10.12 -13.54 33.31
C ASP A 586 -8.92 -13.04 32.48
N ASP A 587 -8.21 -11.94 32.77
CA ASP A 587 -6.95 -11.53 32.11
C ASP A 587 -5.73 -12.04 32.88
N LEU A 588 -5.75 -12.02 34.22
CA LEU A 588 -4.80 -12.73 35.06
C LEU A 588 -4.80 -14.23 34.71
N PHE A 589 -5.95 -14.74 34.27
CA PHE A 589 -6.18 -16.11 33.86
C PHE A 589 -6.05 -16.30 32.33
N ALA A 590 -6.55 -15.43 31.43
CA ALA A 590 -6.42 -15.54 29.96
C ALA A 590 -5.02 -15.25 29.45
N ALA A 591 -4.18 -14.53 30.22
CA ALA A 591 -2.73 -14.49 30.01
C ALA A 591 -2.06 -15.87 30.20
N ALA A 592 -2.78 -16.85 30.77
CA ALA A 592 -2.39 -18.25 30.75
C ALA A 592 -2.80 -19.00 29.46
N GLY A 593 -3.30 -18.29 28.45
CA GLY A 593 -3.75 -18.82 27.16
C GLY A 593 -5.25 -19.19 27.14
N PRO A 594 -5.81 -19.48 25.95
CA PRO A 594 -7.19 -19.93 25.81
C PRO A 594 -7.43 -21.20 26.64
N ALA A 595 -8.68 -21.39 27.08
CA ALA A 595 -9.15 -22.52 27.89
C ALA A 595 -9.17 -23.87 27.12
N THR A 596 -8.14 -24.13 26.32
CA THR A 596 -7.98 -25.34 25.51
C THR A 596 -6.79 -26.20 25.96
N GLY A 597 -5.95 -25.73 26.89
CA GLY A 597 -4.82 -26.46 27.47
C GLY A 597 -4.99 -26.75 28.98
N HIS A 598 -4.65 -27.96 29.43
CA HIS A 598 -4.89 -28.42 30.81
C HIS A 598 -4.05 -27.70 31.89
N GLY A 599 -2.89 -27.14 31.56
CA GLY A 599 -1.98 -26.57 32.57
C GLY A 599 -2.26 -25.12 32.96
N SER A 600 -2.78 -24.29 32.03
CA SER A 600 -3.25 -22.93 32.35
C SER A 600 -4.33 -22.94 33.43
N THR A 601 -5.16 -23.98 33.45
CA THR A 601 -6.19 -24.18 34.46
C THR A 601 -5.59 -24.45 35.85
N VAL A 602 -4.44 -25.11 35.95
CA VAL A 602 -3.80 -25.45 37.24
C VAL A 602 -3.20 -24.22 37.92
N LEU A 603 -2.46 -23.38 37.18
CA LEU A 603 -1.92 -22.13 37.73
C LEU A 603 -3.04 -21.17 38.16
N ARG A 604 -4.11 -21.07 37.35
CA ARG A 604 -5.32 -20.30 37.68
C ARG A 604 -5.95 -20.78 38.99
N LEU A 605 -6.11 -22.10 39.15
CA LEU A 605 -6.64 -22.70 40.38
C LEU A 605 -5.72 -22.51 41.59
N GLN A 606 -4.40 -22.62 41.42
CA GLN A 606 -3.43 -22.40 42.50
C GLN A 606 -3.37 -20.95 42.97
N CYS A 607 -3.39 -19.98 42.05
CA CYS A 607 -3.40 -18.55 42.39
C CYS A 607 -4.74 -18.14 43.00
N ALA A 608 -5.87 -18.57 42.43
CA ALA A 608 -7.19 -18.34 43.02
C ALA A 608 -7.31 -18.98 44.41
N GLY A 609 -6.80 -20.20 44.58
CA GLY A 609 -6.72 -20.87 45.87
C GLY A 609 -5.85 -20.12 46.88
N ALA A 610 -4.73 -19.53 46.44
CA ALA A 610 -3.88 -18.69 47.28
C ALA A 610 -4.58 -17.41 47.76
N VAL A 611 -5.36 -16.75 46.89
CA VAL A 611 -6.18 -15.58 47.26
C VAL A 611 -7.27 -15.97 48.25
N VAL A 612 -7.98 -17.08 48.00
CA VAL A 612 -9.03 -17.59 48.91
C VAL A 612 -8.45 -17.93 50.27
N ASP A 613 -7.33 -18.64 50.31
CA ASP A 613 -6.67 -19.01 51.56
C ASP A 613 -6.20 -17.75 52.31
N PHE A 614 -5.61 -16.77 51.62
CA PHE A 614 -5.16 -15.52 52.23
C PHE A 614 -6.32 -14.73 52.84
N LEU A 615 -7.40 -14.49 52.07
CA LEU A 615 -8.59 -13.78 52.56
C LEU A 615 -9.27 -14.54 53.70
N ARG A 616 -9.27 -15.88 53.66
CA ARG A 616 -9.83 -16.72 54.73
C ARG A 616 -9.01 -16.60 56.00
N ASP A 617 -7.70 -16.49 55.88
CA ASP A 617 -6.79 -16.38 57.02
C ASP A 617 -6.86 -14.98 57.66
N HIS A 618 -7.27 -13.96 56.90
CA HIS A 618 -7.46 -12.57 57.36
C HIS A 618 -8.93 -12.14 57.51
N ALA A 619 -9.88 -13.07 57.43
CA ALA A 619 -11.32 -12.75 57.47
C ALA A 619 -11.78 -12.09 58.78
N ASP A 620 -11.02 -12.21 59.87
CA ASP A 620 -11.31 -11.52 61.12
C ASP A 620 -11.10 -9.99 61.02
N ASP A 621 -10.26 -9.52 60.10
CA ASP A 621 -10.04 -8.09 59.84
C ASP A 621 -11.32 -7.42 59.32
N PHE A 622 -12.19 -8.17 58.65
CA PHE A 622 -13.46 -7.66 58.11
C PHE A 622 -14.41 -7.12 59.18
N ARG A 623 -14.17 -7.46 60.46
CA ARG A 623 -14.88 -6.88 61.61
C ARG A 623 -14.59 -5.40 61.79
N ARG A 624 -13.44 -4.93 61.32
CA ARG A 624 -12.91 -3.58 61.54
C ARG A 624 -12.79 -2.75 60.27
N LEU A 625 -12.87 -3.38 59.09
CA LEU A 625 -12.79 -2.68 57.82
C LEU A 625 -14.05 -1.84 57.53
N PRO A 626 -13.91 -0.73 56.79
CA PRO A 626 -15.03 -0.01 56.20
C PRO A 626 -15.97 -0.96 55.43
N LEU A 627 -17.29 -0.77 55.57
CA LEU A 627 -18.29 -1.68 54.98
C LEU A 627 -18.23 -1.70 53.46
N ASP A 628 -18.02 -0.53 52.83
CA ASP A 628 -17.86 -0.33 51.39
C ASP A 628 -16.69 -1.15 50.82
N ALA A 629 -15.60 -1.31 51.56
CA ALA A 629 -14.49 -2.17 51.15
C ALA A 629 -14.88 -3.67 51.15
N VAL A 630 -15.64 -4.11 52.16
CA VAL A 630 -16.13 -5.50 52.24
C VAL A 630 -17.19 -5.77 51.17
N GLU A 631 -18.05 -4.80 50.89
CA GLU A 631 -19.03 -4.84 49.80
C GLU A 631 -18.32 -4.95 48.43
N ALA A 632 -17.23 -4.20 48.21
CA ALA A 632 -16.45 -4.28 46.98
C ALA A 632 -15.81 -5.67 46.78
N LEU A 633 -15.26 -6.28 47.84
CA LEU A 633 -14.74 -7.65 47.78
C LEU A 633 -15.85 -8.67 47.46
N ALA A 634 -17.01 -8.53 48.10
CA ALA A 634 -18.15 -9.40 47.86
C ALA A 634 -18.73 -9.27 46.46
N ALA A 635 -18.79 -8.05 45.91
CA ALA A 635 -19.35 -7.80 44.58
C ALA A 635 -18.42 -8.22 43.44
N HIS A 636 -17.11 -8.00 43.59
CA HIS A 636 -16.18 -8.13 42.45
C HIS A 636 -15.19 -9.29 42.55
N ILE A 637 -14.90 -9.79 43.75
CA ILE A 637 -13.87 -10.83 43.95
C ILE A 637 -14.47 -12.18 44.30
N PHE A 638 -15.45 -12.20 45.20
CA PHE A 638 -16.08 -13.45 45.62
C PHE A 638 -16.71 -14.26 44.48
N PRO A 639 -17.38 -13.66 43.46
CA PRO A 639 -17.94 -14.42 42.34
C PRO A 639 -16.89 -15.21 41.55
N ALA A 640 -15.69 -14.66 41.40
CA ALA A 640 -14.62 -15.29 40.65
C ALA A 640 -13.85 -16.35 41.45
N LEU A 641 -14.01 -16.38 42.78
CA LEU A 641 -13.42 -17.37 43.68
C LEU A 641 -14.39 -18.52 44.01
N GLU A 642 -15.65 -18.45 43.55
CA GLU A 642 -16.73 -19.37 43.96
C GLU A 642 -16.40 -20.86 43.72
N ARG A 643 -15.63 -21.15 42.68
CA ARG A 643 -15.25 -22.51 42.28
C ARG A 643 -14.09 -23.09 43.10
N GLN A 644 -13.49 -22.33 44.01
CA GLN A 644 -12.34 -22.77 44.80
C GLN A 644 -12.76 -23.58 46.04
N PRO A 645 -12.05 -24.66 46.40
CA PRO A 645 -12.39 -25.51 47.54
C PRO A 645 -12.49 -24.76 48.88
N GLY A 646 -11.68 -23.71 49.08
CA GLY A 646 -11.66 -22.91 50.31
C GLY A 646 -12.75 -21.84 50.40
N PHE A 647 -13.48 -21.57 49.32
CA PHE A 647 -14.41 -20.45 49.23
C PHE A 647 -15.60 -20.54 50.20
N PRO A 648 -16.24 -21.71 50.42
CA PRO A 648 -17.29 -21.82 51.44
C PRO A 648 -16.80 -21.46 52.84
N SER A 649 -15.54 -21.79 53.17
CA SER A 649 -14.94 -21.44 54.47
C SER A 649 -14.69 -19.94 54.60
N LEU A 650 -14.24 -19.28 53.52
CA LEU A 650 -14.12 -17.82 53.45
C LEU A 650 -15.48 -17.13 53.66
N LEU A 651 -16.53 -17.60 52.98
CA LEU A 651 -17.88 -17.06 53.15
C LEU A 651 -18.38 -17.20 54.60
N ILE A 652 -18.21 -18.37 55.22
CA ILE A 652 -18.59 -18.61 56.62
C ILE A 652 -17.88 -17.61 57.54
N LYS A 653 -16.56 -17.47 57.41
CA LYS A 653 -15.80 -16.53 58.25
C LYS A 653 -16.20 -15.08 58.01
N THR A 654 -16.48 -14.70 56.76
CA THR A 654 -16.97 -13.36 56.39
C THR A 654 -18.34 -13.09 57.01
N CYS A 655 -19.29 -14.02 56.90
CA CYS A 655 -20.60 -13.91 57.55
C CYS A 655 -20.49 -13.80 59.07
N ASN A 656 -19.56 -14.54 59.69
CA ASN A 656 -19.31 -14.45 61.14
C ASN A 656 -18.71 -13.09 61.53
N ALA A 657 -17.80 -12.54 60.72
CA ALA A 657 -17.23 -11.22 60.95
C ALA A 657 -18.28 -10.10 60.81
N LEU A 658 -19.15 -10.17 59.80
CA LEU A 658 -20.27 -9.24 59.63
C LEU A 658 -21.33 -9.41 60.73
N GLY A 659 -21.59 -10.64 61.19
CA GLY A 659 -22.48 -10.88 62.34
C GLY A 659 -21.94 -10.26 63.63
N ALA A 660 -20.63 -10.35 63.88
CA ALA A 660 -20.01 -9.69 65.02
C ALA A 660 -20.09 -8.15 64.96
N ARG A 661 -20.11 -7.56 63.75
CA ARG A 661 -20.33 -6.12 63.55
C ARG A 661 -21.77 -5.72 63.84
N GLU A 662 -22.72 -6.53 63.36
CA GLU A 662 -24.14 -6.34 63.62
C GLU A 662 -24.45 -6.42 65.12
N ASP A 663 -23.89 -7.41 65.82
CA ASP A 663 -23.98 -7.57 67.28
C ASP A 663 -23.34 -6.38 68.03
N ALA A 664 -22.30 -5.77 67.45
CA ALA A 664 -21.66 -4.55 67.95
C ALA A 664 -22.40 -3.25 67.59
N GLY A 665 -23.52 -3.32 66.87
CA GLY A 665 -24.42 -2.20 66.57
C GLY A 665 -24.34 -1.62 65.16
N ASP A 666 -23.49 -2.16 64.27
CA ASP A 666 -23.41 -1.76 62.86
C ASP A 666 -24.51 -2.45 62.04
N ARG A 667 -25.71 -1.85 62.01
CA ARG A 667 -26.86 -2.43 61.30
C ARG A 667 -26.76 -2.37 59.78
N GLN A 668 -25.81 -1.61 59.23
CA GLN A 668 -25.67 -1.44 57.78
C GLN A 668 -25.13 -2.71 57.12
N CYS A 669 -24.39 -3.55 57.85
CA CYS A 669 -23.81 -4.78 57.31
C CYS A 669 -24.80 -5.96 57.18
N ALA A 670 -26.01 -5.85 57.73
CA ALA A 670 -27.00 -6.92 57.73
C ALA A 670 -27.43 -7.33 56.30
N ALA A 671 -27.62 -6.35 55.40
CA ALA A 671 -28.00 -6.62 54.01
C ALA A 671 -26.93 -7.43 53.26
N LEU A 672 -25.65 -7.09 53.46
CA LEU A 672 -24.53 -7.81 52.87
C LEU A 672 -24.40 -9.22 53.46
N ARG A 673 -24.52 -9.35 54.79
CA ARG A 673 -24.51 -10.64 55.49
C ARG A 673 -25.60 -11.57 54.95
N ASP A 674 -26.83 -11.09 54.81
CA ASP A 674 -27.97 -11.87 54.28
C ASP A 674 -27.78 -12.25 52.80
N ALA A 675 -27.13 -11.41 52.01
CA ALA A 675 -26.78 -11.74 50.63
C ALA A 675 -25.74 -12.88 50.57
N LEU A 676 -24.67 -12.78 51.36
CA LEU A 676 -23.62 -13.80 51.42
C LEU A 676 -24.11 -15.11 52.04
N ASP A 677 -24.97 -15.06 53.05
CA ASP A 677 -25.58 -16.27 53.66
C ASP A 677 -26.51 -16.98 52.68
N ARG A 678 -27.27 -16.24 51.86
CA ARG A 678 -28.04 -16.83 50.75
C ARG A 678 -27.16 -17.53 49.73
N GLN A 679 -26.01 -16.94 49.38
CA GLN A 679 -25.04 -17.55 48.48
C GLN A 679 -24.46 -18.84 49.09
N LEU A 680 -24.08 -18.82 50.37
CA LEU A 680 -23.59 -19.98 51.10
C LEU A 680 -24.62 -21.13 51.12
N ARG A 681 -25.90 -20.83 51.34
CA ARG A 681 -27.00 -21.81 51.30
C ARG A 681 -27.21 -22.38 49.89
N ALA A 682 -27.07 -21.56 48.85
CA ALA A 682 -27.16 -22.01 47.46
C ALA A 682 -26.04 -23.02 47.11
N ILE A 683 -24.82 -22.73 47.54
CA ILE A 683 -23.66 -23.64 47.39
C ILE A 683 -23.90 -24.96 48.13
N ALA A 684 -24.41 -24.91 49.37
CA ALA A 684 -24.74 -26.11 50.16
C ALA A 684 -25.90 -26.93 49.57
N GLY A 685 -26.86 -26.29 48.90
CA GLY A 685 -28.04 -26.93 48.29
C GLY A 685 -27.75 -27.71 47.00
N GLY A 686 -26.73 -27.32 46.23
CA GLY A 686 -26.35 -27.95 44.96
C GLY A 686 -25.76 -29.38 45.09
N GLY A 687 -25.32 -29.78 46.29
CA GLY A 687 -24.72 -31.09 46.55
C GLY A 687 -25.71 -32.25 46.78
N ARG A 688 -27.03 -32.00 46.88
CA ARG A 688 -28.04 -33.04 47.11
C ARG A 688 -28.81 -33.38 45.83
N LYS A 689 -28.33 -34.35 45.04
CA LYS A 689 -29.18 -35.07 44.07
C LYS A 689 -30.16 -35.98 44.83
N PRO A 690 -31.48 -35.92 44.60
CA PRO A 690 -32.42 -36.85 45.21
C PRO A 690 -32.25 -38.25 44.59
N ALA A 691 -32.26 -39.28 45.45
CA ALA A 691 -32.21 -40.68 45.03
C ALA A 691 -33.39 -41.00 44.09
N ARG A 692 -33.09 -41.54 42.91
CA ARG A 692 -34.09 -42.03 41.96
C ARG A 692 -34.91 -43.15 42.62
N SER A 693 -36.21 -42.93 42.78
CA SER A 693 -37.13 -44.00 43.18
C SER A 693 -37.23 -45.02 42.05
N SER A 694 -36.94 -46.29 42.36
CA SER A 694 -37.15 -47.41 41.46
C SER A 694 -38.65 -47.65 41.29
N ARG A 695 -39.21 -47.24 40.16
CA ARG A 695 -40.56 -47.66 39.75
C ARG A 695 -40.49 -49.13 39.33
N ARG A 696 -40.97 -50.04 40.19
CA ARG A 696 -41.41 -51.39 39.82
C ARG A 696 -42.47 -51.26 38.73
N ARG A 697 -42.25 -51.88 37.56
CA ARG A 697 -43.30 -52.24 36.63
C ARG A 697 -43.68 -53.70 36.90
N SER A 698 -44.92 -53.89 37.34
CA SER A 698 -45.72 -55.09 37.12
C SER A 698 -46.00 -55.29 35.65
#